data_AF-A0A3C1L4T5-F1
#
_entry.id   AF-A0A3C1L4T5-F1
#
_cell.length_a   1.000
_cell.length_b   1.000
_cell.length_c   1.000
_cell.angle_alpha   90.00
_cell.angle_beta   90.00
_cell.angle_gamma   90.00
#
_symmetry.space_group_name_H-M   'P 1'
#
loop_
_entity.id
_entity.type
_entity.pdbx_description
1 polymer ?
#
loop_
_entity_poly.entity_id
_entity_poly.type
_entity_poly.pdbx_seq_one_letter_code
_entity_poly.pdbx_strand_id
1 'polypeptide(L)'
;MQRALVALVAASSCLTSVPLLPIASVHAAAPAVVVLNELHYHPGDDNPAAEFVELHNTTGGQVDVGGWCISGTGFCFGPGAAIAANGFAVVTGSMYSGALSNGGERIRLRDASGTTVDELTYADAGEWPALADGDGHSLQRRDPLLAGTDPANWLSAPPTIGVKNGVAGTGLIPAWKAVTHTVLPAPGQPLEVTATLLNATTATLIYRVGFGVEVLVPMNVSGTTATASIPGQAAGALVRYRLASLSPTNGTTGTWPRQGDGATYTGTTVATSVTSRLPRFEWFISDATYAQAASDLTLTGDDGYPCVFAYNGTIFDGSKARVKGQVSRLFPKKKWKMVLPAGHTLMIPDVLPEPVDEFALHSSYADKSFLRETLAAEMMIDAGMPASQAFPVRLERNGAFYGLYTYLEQQDGTWRDRYGLDDSVIYEVGGGRVFGLLAAGDANLSQTSLRTKYEKETFEYQNDDALRALIRTTNSLSGTSLRNWISANVNVPSVVNALAASVVIQHQDWGHKNYRLYLDEHGRWGTIPSDYDLVLGRRWSNTLGALDSTVYVGGSFEQPGGPLFAPFWFDPLLSQLVRRRIRELTEQLLDPTTVAARVAQLNEQVRAEAALDRQIWGTYGNDESPDSAGNRIMSSYVTPQFNRILGTFAGTGRVAGTPQPAVPAVRISSVQRQPVFSVPEHVVIANDSNDTVDISGFSIDGIDLVVPGGTVLLAGQSVVFASAEAGSLVGAFSCCLMGGTYSGDIDDKGEVLTLRTPDGAAIGATVDTGNLTPANTQTEIAGLPNRSALVSIVATATAGPGYLQVLPCGAAPGASSNLNTDAAGQTRAALAVVQF
;
A
#
# COMPACT_ATOMS: atom_id res chain seq x y z
N MET A 1 -17.19 22.56 -4.83
CA MET A 1 -18.65 22.84 -4.83
C MET A 1 -19.23 22.37 -3.50
N GLN A 2 -19.47 23.29 -2.56
CA GLN A 2 -20.11 23.00 -1.27
C GLN A 2 -21.63 23.16 -1.39
N ARG A 3 -22.41 22.24 -0.84
CA ARG A 3 -23.83 22.44 -0.56
C ARG A 3 -24.12 22.09 0.90
N ALA A 4 -24.21 23.13 1.72
CA ALA A 4 -24.85 23.09 3.03
C ALA A 4 -26.35 23.39 2.83
N LEU A 5 -27.23 22.53 3.35
CA LEU A 5 -28.67 22.77 3.39
C LEU A 5 -29.06 23.15 4.83
N VAL A 6 -29.53 24.38 5.00
CA VAL A 6 -30.17 24.87 6.22
C VAL A 6 -31.67 24.69 6.06
N ALA A 7 -32.31 23.93 6.95
CA ALA A 7 -33.77 23.82 7.02
C ALA A 7 -34.29 24.51 8.28
N LEU A 8 -35.10 25.55 8.06
CA LEU A 8 -35.84 26.33 9.05
C LEU A 8 -37.16 25.60 9.34
N VAL A 9 -37.51 25.35 10.62
CA VAL A 9 -38.86 24.84 10.98
C VAL A 9 -39.50 25.75 12.03
N ALA A 10 -40.70 26.22 11.69
CA ALA A 10 -41.56 27.06 12.49
C ALA A 10 -42.27 26.26 13.60
N ALA A 11 -42.35 26.84 14.79
CA ALA A 11 -43.07 26.30 15.93
C ALA A 11 -44.58 26.52 15.78
N SER A 12 -45.38 25.45 15.90
CA SER A 12 -46.82 25.54 16.15
C SER A 12 -47.20 24.56 17.26
N SER A 13 -47.79 25.12 18.31
CA SER A 13 -48.12 24.48 19.57
C SER A 13 -49.38 23.61 19.43
N CYS A 14 -49.28 22.33 19.75
CA CYS A 14 -50.44 21.49 20.03
C CYS A 14 -50.16 20.61 21.26
N LEU A 15 -50.88 20.91 22.34
CA LEU A 15 -50.95 20.10 23.56
C LEU A 15 -51.60 18.75 23.24
N THR A 16 -50.83 17.67 23.35
CA THR A 16 -51.36 16.31 23.49
C THR A 16 -50.66 15.63 24.66
N SER A 17 -51.47 15.02 25.53
CA SER A 17 -51.07 14.29 26.72
C SER A 17 -50.19 13.09 26.35
N VAL A 18 -48.93 13.11 26.79
CA VAL A 18 -47.98 12.00 26.65
C VAL A 18 -48.30 10.95 27.73
N PRO A 19 -48.52 9.68 27.37
CA PRO A 19 -48.58 8.60 28.37
C PRO A 19 -47.17 8.39 28.93
N LEU A 20 -47.04 8.27 30.25
CA LEU A 20 -45.81 7.89 30.91
C LEU A 20 -45.34 6.53 30.36
N LEU A 21 -44.29 6.54 29.54
CA LEU A 21 -43.52 5.33 29.25
C LEU A 21 -42.78 4.91 30.54
N PRO A 22 -42.72 3.61 30.89
CA PRO A 22 -41.91 3.18 32.00
C PRO A 22 -40.46 3.52 31.67
N ILE A 23 -39.77 4.15 32.61
CA ILE A 23 -38.31 4.25 32.60
C ILE A 23 -37.81 2.81 32.54
N ALA A 24 -37.20 2.41 31.42
CA ALA A 24 -36.46 1.17 31.34
C ALA A 24 -35.39 1.23 32.43
N SER A 25 -35.56 0.44 33.48
CA SER A 25 -34.52 0.22 34.47
C SER A 25 -33.31 -0.29 33.72
N VAL A 26 -32.21 0.47 33.75
CA VAL A 26 -30.88 -0.03 33.36
C VAL A 26 -30.58 -1.18 34.32
N HIS A 27 -30.95 -2.39 33.93
CA HIS A 27 -30.44 -3.58 34.57
C HIS A 27 -28.96 -3.62 34.24
N ALA A 28 -28.11 -3.54 35.26
CA ALA A 28 -26.73 -4.01 35.11
C ALA A 28 -26.82 -5.43 34.53
N ALA A 29 -26.24 -5.64 33.36
CA ALA A 29 -26.16 -6.97 32.76
C ALA A 29 -25.55 -7.93 33.80
N ALA A 30 -26.18 -9.09 34.02
CA ALA A 30 -25.56 -10.12 34.83
C ALA A 30 -24.16 -10.42 34.24
N PRO A 31 -23.11 -10.61 35.06
CA PRO A 31 -21.78 -10.91 34.55
C PRO A 31 -21.86 -12.16 33.67
N ALA A 32 -21.32 -12.06 32.45
CA ALA A 32 -21.32 -13.17 31.52
C ALA A 32 -20.54 -14.36 32.11
N VAL A 33 -21.15 -15.54 32.00
CA VAL A 33 -20.67 -16.80 32.58
C VAL A 33 -19.34 -17.24 31.93
N VAL A 34 -19.19 -16.96 30.64
CA VAL A 34 -17.95 -17.12 29.86
C VAL A 34 -17.74 -15.84 29.07
N VAL A 35 -16.51 -15.33 29.03
CA VAL A 35 -16.17 -14.05 28.42
C VAL A 35 -15.00 -14.16 27.46
N LEU A 36 -14.94 -13.24 26.48
CA LEU A 36 -13.72 -12.96 25.71
C LEU A 36 -12.68 -12.37 26.68
N ASN A 37 -11.52 -13.02 26.80
CA ASN A 37 -10.52 -12.74 27.82
C ASN A 37 -9.21 -12.18 27.27
N GLU A 38 -8.74 -12.71 26.14
CA GLU A 38 -7.51 -12.28 25.50
C GLU A 38 -7.63 -12.44 23.98
N LEU A 39 -7.07 -11.50 23.23
CA LEU A 39 -7.07 -11.50 21.77
C LEU A 39 -5.66 -11.16 21.27
N HIS A 40 -5.08 -12.03 20.45
CA HIS A 40 -3.82 -11.78 19.75
C HIS A 40 -4.11 -11.79 18.26
N TYR A 41 -4.43 -10.60 17.72
CA TYR A 41 -4.95 -10.46 16.36
C TYR A 41 -3.86 -10.14 15.34
N HIS A 42 -2.71 -9.60 15.76
CA HIS A 42 -1.60 -9.27 14.87
C HIS A 42 -0.26 -9.68 15.51
N PRO A 43 0.13 -10.96 15.36
CA PRO A 43 1.42 -11.46 15.86
C PRO A 43 2.59 -10.76 15.17
N GLY A 44 3.70 -10.53 15.88
CA GLY A 44 4.83 -9.76 15.32
C GLY A 44 5.67 -10.45 14.23
N ASP A 45 5.31 -11.66 13.80
CA ASP A 45 5.85 -12.33 12.61
C ASP A 45 4.81 -12.43 11.49
N ASP A 46 3.67 -11.75 11.65
CA ASP A 46 2.48 -11.75 10.78
C ASP A 46 1.95 -13.15 10.45
N ASN A 47 2.23 -14.14 11.31
CA ASN A 47 1.80 -15.51 11.09
C ASN A 47 0.36 -15.69 11.61
N PRO A 48 -0.66 -15.83 10.74
CA PRO A 48 -2.04 -15.97 11.18
C PRO A 48 -2.26 -17.24 12.03
N ALA A 49 -1.41 -18.25 11.91
CA ALA A 49 -1.49 -19.44 12.75
C ALA A 49 -1.16 -19.17 14.24
N ALA A 50 -0.47 -18.08 14.54
CA ALA A 50 -0.11 -17.63 15.89
C ALA A 50 -1.15 -16.69 16.52
N GLU A 51 -2.18 -16.29 15.76
CA GLU A 51 -3.34 -15.58 16.30
C GLU A 51 -4.13 -16.47 17.26
N PHE A 52 -4.83 -15.85 18.21
CA PHE A 52 -5.80 -16.57 19.03
C PHE A 52 -6.87 -15.67 19.65
N VAL A 53 -8.01 -16.31 19.94
CA VAL A 53 -9.07 -15.80 20.81
C VAL A 53 -9.11 -16.70 22.06
N GLU A 54 -8.99 -16.10 23.24
CA GLU A 54 -9.14 -16.82 24.51
C GLU A 54 -10.47 -16.48 25.20
N LEU A 55 -11.13 -17.53 25.70
CA LEU A 55 -12.31 -17.43 26.56
C LEU A 55 -11.97 -17.77 28.01
N HIS A 56 -12.64 -17.12 28.95
CA HIS A 56 -12.51 -17.40 30.38
C HIS A 56 -13.88 -17.68 31.01
N ASN A 57 -14.03 -18.81 31.69
CA ASN A 57 -15.19 -19.12 32.52
C ASN A 57 -15.07 -18.44 33.88
N THR A 58 -15.92 -17.45 34.15
CA THR A 58 -15.86 -16.64 35.39
C THR A 58 -16.48 -17.33 36.60
N THR A 59 -17.05 -18.52 36.41
CA THR A 59 -17.82 -19.22 37.44
C THR A 59 -17.02 -20.29 38.17
N GLY A 60 -17.48 -20.63 39.38
CA GLY A 60 -16.94 -21.74 40.17
C GLY A 60 -17.38 -23.12 39.71
N GLY A 61 -18.12 -23.24 38.61
CA GLY A 61 -18.59 -24.51 38.03
C GLY A 61 -18.11 -24.68 36.59
N GLN A 62 -18.18 -25.90 36.06
CA GLN A 62 -17.95 -26.15 34.65
C GLN A 62 -19.10 -25.57 33.82
N VAL A 63 -18.78 -24.94 32.69
CA VAL A 63 -19.77 -24.40 31.74
C VAL A 63 -19.71 -25.20 30.44
N ASP A 64 -20.87 -25.71 30.01
CA ASP A 64 -21.03 -26.33 28.69
C ASP A 64 -21.06 -25.23 27.62
N VAL A 65 -20.13 -25.31 26.68
CA VAL A 65 -20.01 -24.40 25.53
C VAL A 65 -20.23 -25.13 24.21
N GLY A 66 -20.75 -26.36 24.24
CA GLY A 66 -21.07 -27.13 23.05
C GLY A 66 -22.05 -26.39 22.14
N GLY A 67 -21.69 -26.23 20.87
CA GLY A 67 -22.47 -25.49 19.87
C GLY A 67 -22.33 -23.97 19.95
N TRP A 68 -21.52 -23.43 20.86
CA TRP A 68 -21.20 -22.00 20.89
C TRP A 68 -20.28 -21.65 19.72
N CYS A 69 -20.36 -20.41 19.23
CA CYS A 69 -19.55 -19.95 18.10
C CYS A 69 -18.91 -18.59 18.37
N ILE A 70 -17.73 -18.37 17.79
CA ILE A 70 -17.03 -17.09 17.79
C ILE A 70 -17.23 -16.46 16.40
N SER A 71 -18.05 -15.40 16.33
CA SER A 71 -18.17 -14.60 15.11
C SER A 71 -16.91 -13.76 14.94
N GLY A 72 -16.41 -13.64 13.70
CA GLY A 72 -15.08 -13.10 13.37
C GLY A 72 -14.17 -14.21 12.85
N THR A 73 -14.06 -15.31 13.61
CA THR A 73 -13.25 -16.48 13.20
C THR A 73 -14.06 -17.57 12.51
N GLY A 74 -15.38 -17.62 12.73
CA GLY A 74 -16.24 -18.71 12.23
C GLY A 74 -16.09 -20.03 13.00
N PHE A 75 -15.30 -20.05 14.08
CA PHE A 75 -15.10 -21.22 14.91
C PHE A 75 -16.35 -21.56 15.73
N CYS A 76 -16.74 -22.83 15.76
CA CYS A 76 -17.79 -23.33 16.65
C CYS A 76 -17.30 -24.53 17.48
N PHE A 77 -17.60 -24.51 18.77
CA PHE A 77 -17.27 -25.59 19.68
C PHE A 77 -18.12 -26.84 19.38
N GLY A 78 -17.46 -28.00 19.29
CA GLY A 78 -18.12 -29.27 19.08
C GLY A 78 -19.06 -29.67 20.24
N PRO A 79 -20.01 -30.60 20.01
CA PRO A 79 -20.88 -31.10 21.06
C PRO A 79 -20.10 -31.66 22.27
N GLY A 80 -20.51 -31.29 23.48
CA GLY A 80 -19.88 -31.73 24.72
C GLY A 80 -18.60 -30.96 25.12
N ALA A 81 -18.21 -29.93 24.37
CA ALA A 81 -17.15 -29.02 24.77
C ALA A 81 -17.54 -28.26 26.04
N ALA A 82 -16.63 -28.17 27.00
CA ALA A 82 -16.89 -27.47 28.25
C ALA A 82 -15.63 -26.80 28.78
N ILE A 83 -15.82 -25.68 29.47
CA ILE A 83 -14.74 -24.95 30.14
C ILE A 83 -14.85 -25.21 31.64
N ALA A 84 -13.77 -25.72 32.24
CA ALA A 84 -13.71 -25.96 33.69
C ALA A 84 -13.95 -24.68 34.50
N ALA A 85 -14.27 -24.85 35.79
CA ALA A 85 -14.43 -23.73 36.73
C ALA A 85 -13.18 -22.84 36.75
N ASN A 86 -13.34 -21.53 36.56
CA ASN A 86 -12.22 -20.56 36.41
C ASN A 86 -11.20 -20.95 35.31
N GLY A 87 -11.62 -21.78 34.36
CA GLY A 87 -10.78 -22.30 33.28
C GLY A 87 -10.79 -21.42 32.05
N PHE A 88 -9.82 -21.67 31.16
CA PHE A 88 -9.62 -20.96 29.91
C PHE A 88 -9.84 -21.91 28.73
N ALA A 89 -10.29 -21.37 27.59
CA ALA A 89 -10.33 -22.06 26.32
C ALA A 89 -9.68 -21.18 25.25
N VAL A 90 -8.67 -21.71 24.56
CA VAL A 90 -7.92 -20.99 23.54
C VAL A 90 -8.29 -21.54 22.17
N VAL A 91 -8.66 -20.64 21.26
CA VAL A 91 -8.96 -20.93 19.86
C VAL A 91 -7.89 -20.24 19.03
N THR A 92 -6.96 -21.01 18.47
CA THR A 92 -5.83 -20.50 17.67
C THR A 92 -6.19 -20.37 16.20
N GLY A 93 -5.47 -19.55 15.44
CA GLY A 93 -5.67 -19.36 13.99
C GLY A 93 -5.63 -20.66 13.18
N SER A 94 -4.85 -21.64 13.62
CA SER A 94 -4.84 -22.99 13.02
C SER A 94 -6.15 -23.77 13.16
N MET A 95 -7.08 -23.35 14.02
CA MET A 95 -8.36 -24.02 14.28
C MET A 95 -9.54 -23.41 13.52
N TYR A 96 -9.38 -22.22 12.92
CA TYR A 96 -10.44 -21.53 12.20
C TYR A 96 -10.02 -21.16 10.77
N SER A 97 -11.02 -20.95 9.92
CA SER A 97 -10.78 -20.52 8.54
C SER A 97 -10.70 -18.99 8.51
N GLY A 98 -9.56 -18.44 8.10
CA GLY A 98 -9.33 -17.00 7.98
C GLY A 98 -8.28 -16.48 8.96
N ALA A 99 -8.18 -15.16 9.06
CA ALA A 99 -7.32 -14.41 9.96
C ALA A 99 -8.16 -13.32 10.63
N LEU A 100 -7.78 -12.92 11.84
CA LEU A 100 -8.33 -11.74 12.49
C LEU A 100 -7.88 -10.48 11.75
N SER A 101 -8.69 -9.43 11.78
CA SER A 101 -8.31 -8.17 11.14
C SER A 101 -7.25 -7.43 11.94
N ASN A 102 -6.13 -7.10 11.30
CA ASN A 102 -5.09 -6.25 11.89
C ASN A 102 -5.61 -4.82 12.17
N GLY A 103 -6.44 -4.27 11.28
CA GLY A 103 -7.03 -2.93 11.43
C GLY A 103 -8.22 -2.83 12.40
N GLY A 104 -8.61 -3.94 13.04
CA GLY A 104 -9.75 -4.00 13.96
C GLY A 104 -11.02 -4.60 13.39
N GLU A 105 -11.75 -5.33 14.23
CA GLU A 105 -13.06 -5.89 13.89
C GLU A 105 -13.93 -6.13 15.13
N ARG A 106 -15.09 -6.75 14.91
CA ARG A 106 -16.05 -7.09 15.95
C ARG A 106 -16.12 -8.60 16.18
N ILE A 107 -15.65 -9.03 17.34
CA ILE A 107 -15.69 -10.42 17.79
C ILE A 107 -16.89 -10.65 18.72
N ARG A 108 -17.66 -11.70 18.45
CA ARG A 108 -18.81 -12.07 19.29
C ARG A 108 -18.74 -13.52 19.71
N LEU A 109 -18.87 -13.77 21.01
CA LEU A 109 -19.17 -15.09 21.53
C LEU A 109 -20.68 -15.30 21.52
N ARG A 110 -21.17 -16.32 20.82
CA ARG A 110 -22.59 -16.67 20.74
C ARG A 110 -22.82 -18.05 21.33
N ASP A 111 -23.90 -18.21 22.09
CA ASP A 111 -24.32 -19.52 22.57
C ASP A 111 -24.92 -20.38 21.44
N ALA A 112 -25.29 -21.62 21.77
CA ALA A 112 -25.89 -22.57 20.82
C ALA A 112 -27.25 -22.12 20.24
N SER A 113 -27.91 -21.11 20.83
CA SER A 113 -29.13 -20.50 20.30
C SER A 113 -28.86 -19.32 19.35
N GLY A 114 -27.59 -18.91 19.23
CA GLY A 114 -27.16 -17.73 18.48
C GLY A 114 -27.18 -16.42 19.28
N THR A 115 -27.53 -16.48 20.57
CA THR A 115 -27.57 -15.32 21.45
C THR A 115 -26.16 -14.88 21.81
N THR A 116 -25.85 -13.58 21.68
CA THR A 116 -24.53 -13.05 22.09
C THR A 116 -24.36 -13.15 23.60
N VAL A 117 -23.34 -13.87 24.03
CA VAL A 117 -22.92 -14.01 25.43
C VAL A 117 -21.98 -12.89 25.82
N ASP A 118 -21.02 -12.55 24.95
CA ASP A 118 -20.05 -11.49 25.15
C ASP A 118 -19.54 -10.96 23.81
N GLU A 119 -18.97 -9.76 23.82
CA GLU A 119 -18.55 -9.07 22.61
C GLU A 119 -17.39 -8.10 22.84
N LEU A 120 -16.54 -7.99 21.82
CA LEU A 120 -15.42 -7.06 21.72
C LEU A 120 -15.48 -6.40 20.33
N THR A 121 -15.32 -5.07 20.26
CA THR A 121 -15.01 -4.36 19.01
C THR A 121 -13.70 -3.65 19.21
N TYR A 122 -12.62 -4.22 18.72
CA TYR A 122 -11.28 -3.67 18.91
C TYR A 122 -10.84 -2.83 17.72
N ALA A 123 -9.82 -2.00 17.93
CA ALA A 123 -9.08 -1.31 16.89
C ALA A 123 -7.59 -1.36 17.24
N ASP A 124 -6.76 -0.96 16.28
CA ASP A 124 -5.30 -0.85 16.36
C ASP A 124 -4.81 0.47 16.98
N ALA A 125 -5.69 1.45 17.17
CA ALA A 125 -5.33 2.77 17.68
C ALA A 125 -6.44 3.46 18.50
N GLY A 126 -6.14 4.67 18.98
CA GLY A 126 -7.10 5.58 19.62
C GLY A 126 -7.42 5.21 21.07
N GLU A 127 -8.59 4.64 21.32
CA GLU A 127 -8.97 4.20 22.68
C GLU A 127 -8.36 2.83 23.04
N TRP A 128 -7.85 2.12 22.05
CA TRP A 128 -7.22 0.80 22.13
C TRP A 128 -5.69 0.92 22.14
N PRO A 129 -4.99 0.06 22.90
CA PRO A 129 -3.53 0.14 23.04
C PRO A 129 -2.82 -0.42 21.80
N ALA A 130 -2.12 0.45 21.09
CA ALA A 130 -1.54 0.14 19.78
C ALA A 130 -0.45 -0.94 19.75
N LEU A 131 0.27 -1.20 20.86
CA LEU A 131 1.28 -2.27 20.89
C LEU A 131 0.70 -3.69 20.68
N ALA A 132 -0.63 -3.85 20.73
CA ALA A 132 -1.27 -5.12 20.38
C ALA A 132 -1.37 -5.35 18.85
N ASP A 133 -0.97 -4.36 18.05
CA ASP A 133 -0.99 -4.36 16.60
C ASP A 133 0.42 -4.62 16.03
N GLY A 134 0.83 -5.88 15.88
CA GLY A 134 2.09 -6.24 15.20
C GLY A 134 3.36 -6.10 16.04
N ASP A 135 3.33 -5.44 17.20
CA ASP A 135 4.46 -5.38 18.15
C ASP A 135 4.55 -6.64 19.05
N GLY A 136 3.72 -7.66 18.80
CA GLY A 136 3.74 -8.95 19.49
C GLY A 136 3.06 -8.98 20.85
N HIS A 137 2.41 -7.89 21.29
CA HIS A 137 1.50 -7.96 22.44
C HIS A 137 0.11 -8.45 22.03
N SER A 138 -0.63 -8.94 23.02
CA SER A 138 -2.06 -9.27 22.92
C SER A 138 -2.90 -8.19 23.62
N LEU A 139 -4.18 -8.06 23.25
CA LEU A 139 -5.18 -7.37 24.03
C LEU A 139 -5.68 -8.27 25.15
N GLN A 140 -5.39 -7.91 26.39
CA GLN A 140 -5.82 -8.64 27.58
C GLN A 140 -6.90 -7.89 28.33
N ARG A 141 -8.02 -8.57 28.61
CA ARG A 141 -9.08 -8.05 29.47
C ARG A 141 -8.63 -8.01 30.91
N ARG A 142 -8.93 -6.92 31.60
CA ARG A 142 -8.57 -6.68 32.99
C ARG A 142 -9.56 -7.32 33.95
N ASP A 143 -10.81 -6.88 33.90
CA ASP A 143 -11.89 -7.36 34.77
C ASP A 143 -12.89 -8.17 33.94
N PRO A 144 -12.91 -9.51 34.08
CA PRO A 144 -13.81 -10.36 33.32
C PRO A 144 -15.28 -10.20 33.74
N LEU A 145 -15.58 -9.51 34.84
CA LEU A 145 -16.95 -9.26 35.29
C LEU A 145 -17.56 -7.97 34.71
N LEU A 146 -16.77 -7.14 34.02
CA LEU A 146 -17.20 -5.91 33.36
C LEU A 146 -17.23 -6.10 31.86
N ALA A 147 -18.05 -5.33 31.12
CA ALA A 147 -18.25 -5.50 29.69
C ALA A 147 -16.95 -5.49 28.86
N GLY A 148 -16.88 -6.37 27.84
CA GLY A 148 -15.78 -6.42 26.87
C GLY A 148 -15.81 -5.26 25.87
N THR A 149 -16.92 -4.55 25.76
CA THR A 149 -17.08 -3.42 24.83
C THR A 149 -16.45 -2.11 25.32
N ASP A 150 -15.92 -2.06 26.55
CA ASP A 150 -15.28 -0.85 27.10
C ASP A 150 -13.75 -0.95 26.94
N PRO A 151 -13.11 -0.10 26.12
CA PRO A 151 -11.66 -0.10 25.95
C PRO A 151 -10.90 0.08 27.27
N ALA A 152 -11.46 0.74 28.29
CA ALA A 152 -10.84 0.89 29.61
C ALA A 152 -10.72 -0.44 30.39
N ASN A 153 -11.27 -1.53 29.84
CA ASN A 153 -11.11 -2.88 30.35
C ASN A 153 -10.00 -3.68 29.65
N TRP A 154 -9.30 -3.10 28.66
CA TRP A 154 -8.30 -3.81 27.85
C TRP A 154 -6.93 -3.13 27.89
N LEU A 155 -5.88 -3.91 28.04
CA LEU A 155 -4.49 -3.45 28.07
C LEU A 155 -3.65 -4.34 27.15
N SER A 156 -2.63 -3.77 26.51
CA SER A 156 -1.68 -4.57 25.74
C SER A 156 -0.60 -5.15 26.65
N ALA A 157 -0.30 -6.43 26.49
CA ALA A 157 0.77 -7.12 27.21
C ALA A 157 1.26 -8.36 26.43
N PRO A 158 2.47 -8.87 26.72
CA PRO A 158 2.91 -10.15 26.15
C PRO A 158 1.87 -11.27 26.39
N PRO A 159 1.60 -12.12 25.38
CA PRO A 159 0.52 -13.11 25.45
C PRO A 159 0.56 -14.04 26.67
N THR A 160 -0.60 -14.33 27.27
CA THR A 160 -0.80 -15.19 28.44
C THR A 160 -1.67 -16.41 28.15
N ILE A 161 -1.32 -17.14 27.10
CA ILE A 161 -2.10 -18.25 26.55
C ILE A 161 -2.44 -19.33 27.60
N GLY A 162 -3.73 -19.54 27.81
CA GLY A 162 -4.33 -20.60 28.64
C GLY A 162 -4.24 -20.35 30.14
N VAL A 163 -3.84 -19.15 30.57
CA VAL A 163 -3.66 -18.80 31.98
C VAL A 163 -4.18 -17.40 32.29
N LYS A 164 -4.16 -17.03 33.57
CA LYS A 164 -4.66 -15.72 34.00
C LYS A 164 -3.83 -14.58 33.39
N ASN A 165 -4.53 -13.62 32.76
CA ASN A 165 -3.95 -12.39 32.21
C ASN A 165 -2.99 -11.69 33.18
N GLY A 166 -1.87 -11.19 32.64
CA GLY A 166 -0.89 -10.42 33.40
C GLY A 166 -1.45 -9.10 33.93
N VAL A 167 -2.45 -8.55 33.23
CA VAL A 167 -3.14 -7.29 33.56
C VAL A 167 -4.42 -7.48 34.36
N ALA A 168 -4.74 -8.72 34.76
CA ALA A 168 -5.98 -9.04 35.46
C ALA A 168 -6.15 -8.23 36.77
N GLY A 169 -7.38 -7.79 37.03
CA GLY A 169 -7.74 -7.12 38.28
C GLY A 169 -9.18 -6.65 38.29
N THR A 170 -9.55 -5.86 39.29
CA THR A 170 -10.93 -5.40 39.46
C THR A 170 -11.09 -3.97 38.94
N GLY A 171 -12.24 -3.68 38.32
CA GLY A 171 -12.62 -2.36 37.83
C GLY A 171 -11.91 -1.93 36.54
N LEU A 172 -12.50 -0.94 35.87
CA LEU A 172 -11.90 -0.25 34.74
C LEU A 172 -10.71 0.60 35.18
N ILE A 173 -9.80 0.86 34.25
CA ILE A 173 -8.78 1.91 34.43
C ILE A 173 -9.42 3.30 34.22
N PRO A 174 -8.84 4.36 34.80
CA PRO A 174 -9.17 5.72 34.41
C PRO A 174 -8.92 5.92 32.90
N ALA A 175 -9.87 6.54 32.21
CA ALA A 175 -9.77 6.75 30.77
C ALA A 175 -9.82 8.24 30.43
N TRP A 176 -9.03 8.61 29.44
CA TRP A 176 -8.93 9.97 28.92
C TRP A 176 -9.53 10.02 27.52
N LYS A 177 -10.42 10.97 27.26
CA LYS A 177 -11.04 11.20 25.95
C LYS A 177 -10.96 12.67 25.58
N ALA A 178 -11.04 12.95 24.28
CA ALA A 178 -11.07 14.31 23.73
C ALA A 178 -9.98 15.22 24.33
N VAL A 179 -8.75 14.70 24.43
CA VAL A 179 -7.61 15.46 24.95
C VAL A 179 -7.21 16.48 23.90
N THR A 180 -7.33 17.76 24.25
CA THR A 180 -7.01 18.88 23.36
C THR A 180 -6.06 19.85 24.05
N HIS A 181 -5.29 20.56 23.24
CA HIS A 181 -4.39 21.60 23.71
C HIS A 181 -4.22 22.70 22.65
N THR A 182 -3.69 23.86 23.06
CA THR A 182 -3.29 24.91 22.11
C THR A 182 -2.16 24.41 21.21
N VAL A 183 -2.44 24.14 19.93
CA VAL A 183 -1.41 23.75 18.95
C VAL A 183 -0.66 24.99 18.48
N LEU A 184 0.68 24.90 18.37
CA LEU A 184 1.57 26.00 17.94
C LEU A 184 1.30 27.33 18.69
N PRO A 185 1.36 27.37 20.04
CA PRO A 185 1.19 28.61 20.77
C PRO A 185 2.25 29.64 20.36
N ALA A 186 1.89 30.93 20.41
CA ALA A 186 2.87 31.99 20.20
C ALA A 186 3.96 31.95 21.28
N PRO A 187 5.19 32.42 21.01
CA PRO A 187 6.24 32.47 22.02
C PRO A 187 5.79 33.21 23.28
N GLY A 188 5.92 32.57 24.45
CA GLY A 188 5.46 33.10 25.74
C GLY A 188 3.96 32.93 26.03
N GLN A 189 3.15 32.48 25.07
CA GLN A 189 1.74 32.14 25.30
C GLN A 189 1.63 30.82 26.07
N PRO A 190 0.84 30.76 27.16
CA PRO A 190 0.55 29.52 27.87
C PRO A 190 -0.11 28.46 26.97
N LEU A 191 0.18 27.20 27.25
CA LEU A 191 -0.41 26.04 26.62
C LEU A 191 -1.55 25.52 27.50
N GLU A 192 -2.79 25.75 27.07
CA GLU A 192 -3.97 25.27 27.78
C GLU A 192 -4.25 23.83 27.38
N VAL A 193 -4.54 22.95 28.35
CA VAL A 193 -4.86 21.55 28.16
C VAL A 193 -6.23 21.25 28.73
N THR A 194 -7.10 20.64 27.93
CA THR A 194 -8.44 20.21 28.33
C THR A 194 -8.64 18.74 27.95
N ALA A 195 -9.30 17.98 28.81
CA ALA A 195 -9.62 16.58 28.55
C ALA A 195 -10.93 16.17 29.23
N THR A 196 -11.52 15.08 28.74
CA THR A 196 -12.57 14.34 29.44
C THR A 196 -11.93 13.20 30.23
N LEU A 197 -12.16 13.18 31.54
CA LEU A 197 -11.71 12.15 32.47
C LEU A 197 -12.88 11.25 32.88
N LEU A 198 -12.70 9.94 32.72
CA LEU A 198 -13.64 8.90 33.15
C LEU A 198 -12.99 8.01 34.21
N ASN A 199 -13.82 7.41 35.07
CA ASN A 199 -13.41 6.45 36.12
C ASN A 199 -12.39 6.99 37.15
N ALA A 200 -12.22 8.31 37.25
CA ALA A 200 -11.43 8.98 38.28
C ALA A 200 -11.92 10.41 38.55
N THR A 201 -11.56 10.96 39.70
CA THR A 201 -11.93 12.32 40.14
C THR A 201 -10.74 13.22 40.39
N THR A 202 -9.52 12.69 40.33
CA THR A 202 -8.28 13.43 40.50
C THR A 202 -7.37 13.18 39.31
N ALA A 203 -6.63 14.21 38.94
CA ALA A 203 -5.78 14.20 37.77
C ALA A 203 -4.57 15.09 37.95
N THR A 204 -3.47 14.69 37.32
CA THR A 204 -2.21 15.42 37.28
C THR A 204 -1.76 15.51 35.83
N LEU A 205 -1.47 16.73 35.38
CA LEU A 205 -0.71 16.98 34.16
C LEU A 205 0.78 16.94 34.51
N ILE A 206 1.54 16.17 33.74
CA ILE A 206 2.98 16.00 33.95
C ILE A 206 3.67 16.45 32.66
N TYR A 207 4.34 17.60 32.69
CA TYR A 207 4.96 18.18 31.50
C TYR A 207 6.47 18.31 31.62
N ARG A 208 7.14 18.45 30.47
CA ARG A 208 8.55 18.78 30.34
C ARG A 208 8.78 19.57 29.06
N VAL A 209 9.83 20.41 29.07
CA VAL A 209 10.30 21.13 27.89
C VAL A 209 11.47 20.36 27.29
N GLY A 210 11.36 19.98 26.01
CA GLY A 210 12.31 19.11 25.32
C GLY A 210 12.53 17.80 26.06
N PHE A 211 13.76 17.60 26.55
CA PHE A 211 14.18 16.45 27.36
C PHE A 211 14.54 16.85 28.80
N GLY A 212 14.02 17.99 29.29
CA GLY A 212 14.22 18.48 30.66
C GLY A 212 13.49 17.65 31.71
N VAL A 213 13.52 18.09 32.97
CA VAL A 213 12.83 17.42 34.08
C VAL A 213 11.31 17.50 33.96
N GLU A 214 10.61 16.52 34.52
CA GLU A 214 9.14 16.54 34.64
C GLU A 214 8.71 17.56 35.71
N VAL A 215 7.61 18.25 35.42
CA VAL A 215 6.91 19.17 36.33
C VAL A 215 5.47 18.69 36.47
N LEU A 216 5.03 18.53 37.72
CA LEU A 216 3.70 18.02 38.05
C LEU A 216 2.77 19.21 38.35
N VAL A 217 1.64 19.25 37.65
CA VAL A 217 0.60 20.28 37.79
C VAL A 217 -0.72 19.57 38.10
N PRO A 218 -1.29 19.76 39.31
CA PRO A 218 -2.64 19.27 39.59
C PRO A 218 -3.65 19.87 38.61
N MET A 219 -4.50 19.03 38.01
CA MET A 219 -5.56 19.50 37.11
C MET A 219 -6.81 19.88 37.92
N ASN A 220 -7.53 20.88 37.45
CA ASN A 220 -8.86 21.21 37.95
C ASN A 220 -9.88 20.26 37.30
N VAL A 221 -10.55 19.43 38.10
CA VAL A 221 -11.56 18.47 37.62
C VAL A 221 -12.95 18.93 38.08
N SER A 222 -13.82 19.25 37.11
CA SER A 222 -15.21 19.64 37.33
C SER A 222 -16.13 18.73 36.53
N GLY A 223 -16.89 17.87 37.22
CA GLY A 223 -17.59 16.76 36.57
C GLY A 223 -16.59 15.81 35.92
N THR A 224 -16.69 15.62 34.60
CA THR A 224 -15.73 14.85 33.79
C THR A 224 -14.71 15.73 33.08
N THR A 225 -14.79 17.06 33.19
CA THR A 225 -13.86 17.96 32.50
C THR A 225 -12.63 18.23 33.37
N ALA A 226 -11.45 17.94 32.84
CA ALA A 226 -10.17 18.22 33.48
C ALA A 226 -9.42 19.31 32.71
N THR A 227 -8.91 20.33 33.39
CA THR A 227 -8.14 21.44 32.79
C THR A 227 -6.85 21.75 33.55
N ALA A 228 -5.81 22.15 32.83
CA ALA A 228 -4.56 22.69 33.37
C ALA A 228 -3.85 23.56 32.32
N SER A 229 -2.93 24.41 32.77
CA SER A 229 -2.13 25.28 31.91
C SER A 229 -0.63 25.04 32.13
N ILE A 230 0.13 24.98 31.05
CA ILE A 230 1.60 24.92 31.05
C ILE A 230 2.12 26.33 30.72
N PRO A 231 3.06 26.90 31.50
CA PRO A 231 3.61 28.22 31.22
C PRO A 231 4.18 28.34 29.80
N GLY A 232 4.04 29.50 29.18
CA GLY A 232 4.50 29.73 27.82
C GLY A 232 6.02 29.55 27.65
N GLN A 233 6.41 29.06 26.48
CA GLN A 233 7.79 28.68 26.15
C GLN A 233 8.34 29.50 24.98
N ALA A 234 9.65 29.42 24.74
CA ALA A 234 10.31 30.12 23.64
C ALA A 234 9.95 29.54 22.27
N ALA A 235 10.10 30.33 21.20
CA ALA A 235 9.87 29.90 19.83
C ALA A 235 10.65 28.62 19.48
N GLY A 236 10.00 27.65 18.85
CA GLY A 236 10.62 26.38 18.44
C GLY A 236 10.89 25.40 19.58
N ALA A 237 10.49 25.73 20.82
CA ALA A 237 10.58 24.79 21.92
C ALA A 237 9.61 23.61 21.72
N LEU A 238 10.07 22.41 22.05
CA LEU A 238 9.22 21.24 22.19
C LEU A 238 8.59 21.23 23.59
N VAL A 239 7.26 21.18 23.68
CA VAL A 239 6.53 21.04 24.94
C VAL A 239 5.83 19.70 24.94
N ARG A 240 6.20 18.83 25.87
CA ARG A 240 5.66 17.48 26.01
C ARG A 240 4.92 17.37 27.33
N TYR A 241 3.78 16.71 27.33
CA TYR A 241 3.06 16.38 28.55
C TYR A 241 2.36 15.03 28.44
N ARG A 242 2.07 14.47 29.60
CA ARG A 242 1.18 13.32 29.76
C ARG A 242 0.21 13.60 30.89
N LEU A 243 -0.96 12.99 30.83
CA LEU A 243 -1.96 13.05 31.88
C LEU A 243 -1.91 11.77 32.68
N ALA A 244 -2.14 11.86 33.98
CA ALA A 244 -2.23 10.71 34.87
C ALA A 244 -3.37 10.90 35.87
N SER A 245 -4.10 9.83 36.13
CA SER A 245 -5.17 9.78 37.13
C SER A 245 -5.14 8.44 37.85
N LEU A 246 -5.65 8.44 39.07
CA LEU A 246 -5.75 7.23 39.90
C LEU A 246 -7.22 6.90 40.09
N SER A 247 -7.58 5.64 39.85
CA SER A 247 -8.92 5.16 40.14
C SER A 247 -9.14 5.15 41.66
N PRO A 248 -10.22 5.77 42.15
CA PRO A 248 -10.54 5.80 43.56
C PRO A 248 -11.00 4.43 44.09
N THR A 249 -11.37 3.49 43.22
CA THR A 249 -11.93 2.19 43.62
C THR A 249 -10.90 1.07 43.70
N ASN A 250 -9.90 1.08 42.81
CA ASN A 250 -8.94 -0.02 42.67
C ASN A 250 -7.47 0.44 42.66
N GLY A 251 -7.19 1.75 42.75
CA GLY A 251 -5.84 2.32 42.78
C GLY A 251 -5.07 2.20 41.46
N THR A 252 -5.72 1.80 40.36
CA THR A 252 -5.07 1.72 39.05
C THR A 252 -4.83 3.10 38.46
N THR A 253 -3.72 3.22 37.73
CA THR A 253 -3.36 4.46 37.03
C THR A 253 -3.87 4.41 35.60
N GLY A 254 -4.54 5.47 35.15
CA GLY A 254 -4.82 5.70 33.74
C GLY A 254 -4.01 6.87 33.21
N THR A 255 -3.47 6.76 32.00
CA THR A 255 -2.62 7.80 31.39
C THR A 255 -3.13 8.27 30.04
N TRP A 256 -2.69 9.47 29.64
CA TRP A 256 -2.74 9.92 28.25
C TRP A 256 -1.35 10.45 27.82
N PRO A 257 -0.77 10.00 26.70
CA PRO A 257 -1.19 8.86 25.87
C PRO A 257 -1.41 7.58 26.68
N ARG A 258 -2.20 6.66 26.14
CA ARG A 258 -2.65 5.48 26.87
C ARG A 258 -1.47 4.54 27.11
N GLN A 259 -1.52 3.79 28.22
CA GLN A 259 -0.59 2.68 28.43
C GLN A 259 -0.71 1.68 27.30
N GLY A 260 0.41 1.36 26.66
CA GLY A 260 0.42 0.48 25.51
C GLY A 260 0.21 1.19 24.18
N ASP A 261 0.14 2.52 24.16
CA ASP A 261 0.42 3.31 22.95
C ASP A 261 1.95 3.39 22.78
N GLY A 262 2.44 3.50 21.54
CA GLY A 262 3.87 3.68 21.29
C GLY A 262 4.43 5.00 21.85
N ALA A 263 3.57 5.95 22.22
CA ALA A 263 3.94 7.26 22.74
C ALA A 263 3.85 7.34 24.28
N THR A 264 4.82 8.02 24.91
CA THR A 264 4.78 8.29 26.36
C THR A 264 4.19 9.67 26.68
N TYR A 265 4.38 10.64 25.78
CA TYR A 265 3.91 12.01 25.91
C TYR A 265 3.17 12.45 24.65
N THR A 266 2.23 13.37 24.81
CA THR A 266 1.69 14.20 23.72
C THR A 266 2.17 15.64 23.89
N GLY A 267 1.71 16.58 23.08
CA GLY A 267 2.05 17.99 23.19
C GLY A 267 2.19 18.67 21.84
N THR A 268 2.97 19.76 21.82
CA THR A 268 3.15 20.63 20.65
C THR A 268 4.55 21.22 20.58
N THR A 269 4.92 21.72 19.41
CA THR A 269 5.99 22.71 19.26
C THR A 269 5.45 24.13 19.43
N VAL A 270 6.29 25.08 19.83
CA VAL A 270 5.95 26.52 19.90
C VAL A 270 6.17 27.16 18.54
N ALA A 271 5.24 28.01 18.10
CA ALA A 271 5.33 28.67 16.80
C ALA A 271 6.67 29.41 16.60
N THR A 272 7.18 29.37 15.36
CA THR A 272 8.38 30.09 14.94
C THR A 272 8.03 31.10 13.84
N SER A 273 8.93 32.05 13.58
CA SER A 273 8.83 32.96 12.43
C SER A 273 9.43 32.37 11.14
N VAL A 274 9.89 31.11 11.17
CA VAL A 274 10.49 30.46 10.02
C VAL A 274 9.42 30.20 8.96
N THR A 275 9.67 30.66 7.75
CA THR A 275 8.85 30.35 6.58
C THR A 275 9.66 29.51 5.61
N SER A 276 9.01 28.56 4.95
CA SER A 276 9.61 27.71 3.92
C SER A 276 8.56 27.36 2.87
N ARG A 277 9.01 27.11 1.65
CA ARG A 277 8.18 26.53 0.58
C ARG A 277 8.09 25.01 0.68
N LEU A 278 8.95 24.41 1.51
CA LEU A 278 9.02 22.99 1.73
C LEU A 278 8.25 22.61 3.00
N PRO A 279 7.72 21.38 3.10
CA PRO A 279 7.29 20.83 4.37
C PRO A 279 8.39 20.98 5.42
N ARG A 280 8.06 21.60 6.56
CA ARG A 280 8.97 21.81 7.68
C ARG A 280 8.85 20.66 8.66
N PHE A 281 9.87 19.81 8.67
CA PHE A 281 9.98 18.67 9.57
C PHE A 281 10.83 19.07 10.78
N GLU A 282 10.29 18.85 11.97
CA GLU A 282 10.98 19.13 13.22
C GLU A 282 11.38 17.81 13.88
N TRP A 283 12.67 17.67 14.19
CA TRP A 283 13.24 16.49 14.82
C TRP A 283 13.92 16.88 16.12
N PHE A 284 13.48 16.31 17.23
CA PHE A 284 14.06 16.56 18.54
C PHE A 284 14.75 15.30 19.04
N ILE A 285 16.02 15.46 19.42
CA ILE A 285 16.87 14.38 19.93
C ILE A 285 17.92 14.98 20.84
N SER A 286 18.21 14.36 21.98
CA SER A 286 19.28 14.84 22.85
C SER A 286 20.62 14.78 22.09
N ASP A 287 21.54 15.72 22.35
CA ASP A 287 22.83 15.71 21.63
C ASP A 287 23.64 14.44 21.89
N ALA A 288 23.53 13.86 23.10
CA ALA A 288 24.17 12.59 23.43
C ALA A 288 23.58 11.42 22.60
N THR A 289 22.25 11.34 22.51
CA THR A 289 21.56 10.31 21.71
C THR A 289 21.84 10.50 20.22
N TYR A 290 21.88 11.74 19.73
CA TYR A 290 22.24 12.03 18.35
C TYR A 290 23.67 11.58 18.01
N ALA A 291 24.63 11.84 18.90
CA ALA A 291 26.02 11.42 18.68
C ALA A 291 26.14 9.89 18.56
N GLN A 292 25.39 9.14 19.38
CA GLN A 292 25.29 7.69 19.26
C GLN A 292 24.61 7.30 17.95
N ALA A 293 23.42 7.83 17.66
CA ALA A 293 22.66 7.53 16.45
C ALA A 293 23.43 7.82 15.17
N ALA A 294 24.19 8.91 15.12
CA ALA A 294 24.98 9.28 13.95
C ALA A 294 26.26 8.44 13.76
N SER A 295 26.71 7.73 14.79
CA SER A 295 27.91 6.89 14.74
C SER A 295 27.61 5.40 14.62
N ASP A 296 26.43 4.95 15.06
CA ASP A 296 26.00 3.58 14.89
C ASP A 296 25.50 3.33 13.46
N LEU A 297 26.27 2.52 12.72
CA LEU A 297 25.97 2.13 11.35
C LEU A 297 25.49 0.68 11.25
N THR A 298 25.20 0.03 12.37
CA THR A 298 24.88 -1.40 12.46
C THR A 298 23.38 -1.70 12.42
N LEU A 299 22.54 -0.75 12.85
CA LEU A 299 21.08 -0.93 12.88
C LEU A 299 20.47 -1.04 11.47
N THR A 300 19.45 -1.87 11.37
CA THR A 300 18.63 -2.19 10.19
C THR A 300 17.15 -2.29 10.60
N GLY A 301 16.23 -2.56 9.67
CA GLY A 301 14.79 -2.65 9.99
C GLY A 301 14.25 -1.40 10.69
N ASP A 302 13.41 -1.59 11.71
CA ASP A 302 12.72 -0.48 12.40
C ASP A 302 13.37 -0.10 13.74
N ASP A 303 14.54 -0.68 14.00
CA ASP A 303 15.39 -0.30 15.11
C ASP A 303 15.87 1.15 14.98
N GLY A 304 16.10 1.79 16.11
CA GLY A 304 16.68 3.13 16.12
C GLY A 304 16.75 3.74 17.50
N TYR A 305 17.30 4.96 17.53
CA TYR A 305 17.45 5.70 18.77
C TYR A 305 16.22 6.56 19.04
N PRO A 306 15.77 6.66 20.30
CA PRO A 306 14.56 7.39 20.64
C PRO A 306 14.70 8.88 20.36
N CYS A 307 13.68 9.46 19.75
CA CYS A 307 13.56 10.88 19.41
C CYS A 307 12.09 11.31 19.48
N VAL A 308 11.84 12.56 19.13
CA VAL A 308 10.49 13.09 18.88
C VAL A 308 10.48 13.70 17.49
N PHE A 309 9.58 13.22 16.64
CA PHE A 309 9.29 13.87 15.36
C PHE A 309 8.11 14.83 15.54
N ALA A 310 8.06 15.91 14.77
CA ALA A 310 6.94 16.82 14.78
C ALA A 310 6.69 17.47 13.42
N TYR A 311 5.41 17.69 13.12
CA TYR A 311 4.94 18.37 11.93
C TYR A 311 3.73 19.24 12.28
N ASN A 312 3.81 20.53 11.93
CA ASN A 312 2.73 21.51 12.14
C ASN A 312 2.15 21.52 13.57
N GLY A 313 3.03 21.39 14.58
CA GLY A 313 2.65 21.36 15.99
C GLY A 313 2.17 20.00 16.51
N THR A 314 1.91 19.03 15.65
CA THR A 314 1.66 17.64 16.09
C THR A 314 2.99 16.98 16.39
N ILE A 315 3.11 16.33 17.55
CA ILE A 315 4.32 15.61 17.95
C ILE A 315 4.07 14.10 17.97
N PHE A 316 5.12 13.36 17.62
CA PHE A 316 5.19 11.91 17.59
C PHE A 316 6.28 11.51 18.59
N ASP A 317 5.88 11.36 19.84
CA ASP A 317 6.79 11.01 20.92
C ASP A 317 7.08 9.52 20.94
N GLY A 318 8.33 9.12 21.11
CA GLY A 318 8.69 7.71 21.04
C GLY A 318 9.05 7.25 19.62
N SER A 319 9.10 8.19 18.65
CA SER A 319 9.71 7.93 17.36
C SER A 319 11.14 7.41 17.50
N LYS A 320 11.59 6.64 16.52
CA LYS A 320 12.96 6.13 16.42
C LYS A 320 13.64 6.71 15.19
N ALA A 321 14.93 7.03 15.32
CA ALA A 321 15.77 7.46 14.21
C ALA A 321 17.03 6.60 14.12
N ARG A 322 17.36 6.12 12.92
CA ARG A 322 18.65 5.46 12.65
C ARG A 322 19.26 5.89 11.33
N VAL A 323 20.56 5.70 11.18
CA VAL A 323 21.23 5.92 9.90
C VAL A 323 20.77 4.87 8.87
N LYS A 324 20.46 5.32 7.65
CA LYS A 324 20.04 4.47 6.50
C LYS A 324 21.08 4.50 5.37
N GLY A 325 21.03 3.46 4.54
CA GLY A 325 21.79 3.33 3.29
C GLY A 325 22.92 2.32 3.40
N GLN A 326 23.91 2.40 2.53
CA GLN A 326 25.09 1.53 2.56
C GLN A 326 26.37 2.37 2.57
N VAL A 327 26.79 2.87 1.40
CA VAL A 327 27.96 3.77 1.32
C VAL A 327 27.62 5.15 1.88
N SER A 328 26.39 5.62 1.66
CA SER A 328 25.92 6.92 2.17
C SER A 328 25.94 7.05 3.69
N ARG A 329 25.99 5.92 4.43
CA ARG A 329 26.15 5.92 5.89
C ARG A 329 27.46 6.59 6.33
N LEU A 330 28.47 6.60 5.46
CA LEU A 330 29.79 7.19 5.72
C LEU A 330 29.85 8.70 5.44
N PHE A 331 28.82 9.30 4.83
CA PHE A 331 28.83 10.73 4.55
C PHE A 331 28.72 11.57 5.84
N PRO A 332 29.32 12.77 5.88
CA PRO A 332 29.15 13.68 7.03
C PRO A 332 27.68 13.94 7.35
N LYS A 333 26.89 14.23 6.30
CA LYS A 333 25.44 14.39 6.37
C LYS A 333 24.73 13.05 6.13
N LYS A 334 24.22 12.46 7.21
CA LYS A 334 23.62 11.11 7.23
C LYS A 334 22.26 11.07 6.55
N LYS A 335 21.91 9.95 5.91
CA LYS A 335 20.51 9.60 5.60
C LYS A 335 19.88 9.00 6.86
N TRP A 336 18.63 9.31 7.14
CA TRP A 336 17.92 8.82 8.33
C TRP A 336 16.71 7.96 7.92
N LYS A 337 16.44 6.85 8.62
CA LYS A 337 15.11 6.23 8.69
C LYS A 337 14.43 6.76 9.94
N MET A 338 13.17 7.17 9.81
CA MET A 338 12.30 7.61 10.89
C MET A 338 11.13 6.63 10.99
N VAL A 339 10.89 6.15 12.20
CA VAL A 339 9.73 5.28 12.53
C VAL A 339 8.92 6.02 13.59
N LEU A 340 7.63 6.21 13.35
CA LEU A 340 6.70 6.83 14.28
C LEU A 340 6.29 5.81 15.37
N PRO A 341 5.86 6.26 16.55
CA PRO A 341 5.37 5.34 17.58
C PRO A 341 4.13 4.56 17.10
N ALA A 342 4.01 3.29 17.51
CA ALA A 342 2.84 2.45 17.24
C ALA A 342 1.52 3.18 17.52
N GLY A 343 0.56 3.06 16.60
CA GLY A 343 -0.75 3.72 16.65
C GLY A 343 -0.75 5.19 16.23
N HIS A 344 0.36 5.71 15.69
CA HIS A 344 0.45 7.09 15.22
C HIS A 344 0.96 7.19 13.78
N THR A 345 0.22 7.92 12.96
CA THR A 345 0.57 8.19 11.57
C THR A 345 0.66 9.68 11.29
N LEU A 346 1.52 10.04 10.33
CA LEU A 346 1.67 11.38 9.78
C LEU A 346 0.88 11.49 8.47
N MET A 347 0.01 12.49 8.39
CA MET A 347 -0.61 12.89 7.13
C MET A 347 -0.19 14.32 6.78
N ILE A 348 0.21 14.52 5.53
CA ILE A 348 0.48 15.84 4.96
C ILE A 348 -0.51 16.06 3.82
N PRO A 349 -1.59 16.81 4.04
CA PRO A 349 -2.59 17.08 3.00
C PRO A 349 -1.95 17.61 1.72
N ASP A 350 -2.44 17.15 0.58
CA ASP A 350 -2.02 17.54 -0.77
C ASP A 350 -0.56 17.18 -1.14
N VAL A 351 0.17 16.49 -0.26
CA VAL A 351 1.56 16.03 -0.50
C VAL A 351 1.64 14.51 -0.39
N LEU A 352 1.20 13.96 0.75
CA LEU A 352 1.08 12.53 0.93
C LEU A 352 -0.32 12.09 0.49
N PRO A 353 -0.44 10.99 -0.27
CA PRO A 353 -1.72 10.46 -0.71
C PRO A 353 -2.47 9.79 0.45
N GLU A 354 -1.75 9.33 1.48
CA GLU A 354 -2.30 8.66 2.64
C GLU A 354 -1.37 8.80 3.87
N PRO A 355 -1.85 8.48 5.09
CA PRO A 355 -1.04 8.56 6.30
C PRO A 355 0.13 7.57 6.28
N VAL A 356 1.27 7.98 6.85
CA VAL A 356 2.48 7.14 6.95
C VAL A 356 2.94 7.01 8.40
N ASP A 357 3.40 5.84 8.80
CA ASP A 357 4.01 5.55 10.10
C ASP A 357 5.54 5.48 10.03
N GLU A 358 6.11 5.36 8.83
CA GLU A 358 7.54 5.45 8.63
C GLU A 358 7.95 6.11 7.32
N PHE A 359 9.18 6.64 7.30
CA PHE A 359 9.75 7.29 6.11
C PHE A 359 11.26 7.39 6.21
N ALA A 360 11.91 7.64 5.07
CA ALA A 360 13.31 7.97 5.02
C ALA A 360 13.52 9.46 4.72
N LEU A 361 14.59 10.01 5.29
CA LEU A 361 15.11 11.34 4.99
C LEU A 361 16.47 11.16 4.34
N HIS A 362 16.49 11.24 3.02
CA HIS A 362 17.69 11.15 2.21
C HIS A 362 18.44 12.48 2.21
N SER A 363 19.72 12.47 2.58
CA SER A 363 20.50 13.69 2.77
C SER A 363 20.79 14.47 1.49
N SER A 364 20.64 13.82 0.33
CA SER A 364 21.05 14.32 -0.99
C SER A 364 22.48 14.86 -1.02
N TYR A 365 23.33 14.50 -0.06
CA TYR A 365 24.63 15.15 0.17
C TYR A 365 25.52 15.15 -1.08
N ALA A 366 25.54 14.00 -1.75
CA ALA A 366 26.35 13.78 -2.93
C ALA A 366 25.62 14.11 -4.26
N ASP A 367 24.32 14.47 -4.22
CA ASP A 367 23.63 15.04 -5.38
C ASP A 367 23.70 16.57 -5.29
N LYS A 368 24.54 17.17 -6.13
CA LYS A 368 24.76 18.62 -6.06
C LYS A 368 23.52 19.45 -6.39
N SER A 369 22.57 18.87 -7.12
CA SER A 369 21.31 19.51 -7.49
C SER A 369 20.24 19.43 -6.41
N PHE A 370 20.28 18.42 -5.54
CA PHE A 370 19.17 18.01 -4.66
C PHE A 370 17.90 17.54 -5.39
N LEU A 371 17.93 17.31 -6.71
CA LEU A 371 16.72 17.10 -7.52
C LEU A 371 16.55 15.68 -8.04
N ARG A 372 17.63 14.88 -8.16
CA ARG A 372 17.59 13.65 -8.99
C ARG A 372 16.58 12.63 -8.50
N GLU A 373 16.52 12.43 -7.19
CA GLU A 373 15.64 11.42 -6.58
C GLU A 373 14.17 11.83 -6.70
N THR A 374 13.84 13.10 -6.46
CA THR A 374 12.50 13.67 -6.70
C THR A 374 12.10 13.53 -8.17
N LEU A 375 12.95 13.98 -9.11
CA LEU A 375 12.66 13.89 -10.54
C LEU A 375 12.46 12.44 -11.00
N ALA A 376 13.31 11.51 -10.54
CA ALA A 376 13.21 10.11 -10.93
C ALA A 376 11.98 9.43 -10.32
N ALA A 377 11.64 9.71 -9.06
CA ALA A 377 10.43 9.20 -8.43
C ALA A 377 9.18 9.67 -9.19
N GLU A 378 9.09 10.96 -9.52
CA GLU A 378 8.01 11.53 -10.32
C GLU A 378 7.91 10.86 -11.69
N MET A 379 9.02 10.73 -12.42
CA MET A 379 9.03 10.05 -13.72
C MET A 379 8.62 8.58 -13.63
N MET A 380 8.97 7.87 -12.54
CA MET A 380 8.58 6.48 -12.36
C MET A 380 7.08 6.36 -12.06
N ILE A 381 6.53 7.23 -11.21
CA ILE A 381 5.08 7.30 -10.93
C ILE A 381 4.32 7.64 -12.23
N ASP A 382 4.76 8.65 -12.98
CA ASP A 382 4.14 9.06 -14.25
C ASP A 382 4.26 7.97 -15.34
N ALA A 383 5.28 7.11 -15.27
CA ALA A 383 5.37 5.92 -16.10
C ALA A 383 4.37 4.82 -15.71
N GLY A 384 3.59 4.99 -14.64
CA GLY A 384 2.69 3.98 -14.09
C GLY A 384 3.42 2.85 -13.35
N MET A 385 4.58 3.14 -12.75
CA MET A 385 5.24 2.21 -11.83
C MET A 385 4.69 2.37 -10.40
N PRO A 386 4.60 1.28 -9.62
CA PRO A 386 4.46 1.36 -8.17
C PRO A 386 5.75 1.93 -7.54
N ALA A 387 6.00 3.22 -7.70
CA ALA A 387 7.22 3.86 -7.21
C ALA A 387 6.94 4.58 -5.89
N SER A 388 7.98 4.67 -5.05
CA SER A 388 7.93 5.46 -3.81
C SER A 388 7.88 6.95 -4.14
N GLN A 389 7.06 7.69 -3.42
CA GLN A 389 7.07 9.15 -3.49
C GLN A 389 8.36 9.75 -2.91
N ALA A 390 8.84 10.82 -3.55
CA ALA A 390 9.97 11.58 -3.04
C ALA A 390 9.79 13.09 -3.27
N PHE A 391 10.04 13.90 -2.24
CA PHE A 391 9.94 15.36 -2.33
C PHE A 391 10.89 16.07 -1.35
N PRO A 392 11.33 17.30 -1.65
CA PRO A 392 12.23 18.04 -0.78
C PRO A 392 11.54 18.51 0.52
N VAL A 393 12.24 18.40 1.64
CA VAL A 393 11.79 18.83 2.97
C VAL A 393 12.86 19.67 3.67
N ARG A 394 12.41 20.63 4.47
CA ARG A 394 13.25 21.36 5.41
C ARG A 394 13.30 20.60 6.71
N LEU A 395 14.46 20.06 7.08
CA LEU A 395 14.65 19.39 8.37
C LEU A 395 15.27 20.33 9.40
N GLU A 396 14.64 20.43 10.56
CA GLU A 396 15.15 21.15 11.72
C GLU A 396 15.47 20.18 12.85
N ARG A 397 16.62 20.35 13.50
CA ARG A 397 17.01 19.58 14.68
C ARG A 397 17.02 20.49 15.89
N ASN A 398 16.22 20.16 16.92
CA ASN A 398 16.13 20.91 18.17
C ASN A 398 15.88 22.43 17.96
N GLY A 399 14.96 22.77 17.05
CA GLY A 399 14.56 24.16 16.76
C GLY A 399 15.51 24.95 15.85
N ALA A 400 16.58 24.32 15.34
CA ALA A 400 17.51 24.94 14.40
C ALA A 400 17.51 24.22 13.05
N PHE A 401 17.78 24.94 11.96
CA PHE A 401 17.95 24.32 10.64
C PHE A 401 19.07 23.28 10.68
N TYR A 402 18.77 22.07 10.22
CA TYR A 402 19.73 20.96 10.17
C TYR A 402 20.12 20.61 8.74
N GLY A 403 19.17 20.64 7.80
CA GLY A 403 19.49 20.50 6.39
C GLY A 403 18.28 20.42 5.47
N LEU A 404 18.57 20.52 4.17
CA LEU A 404 17.67 20.15 3.09
C LEU A 404 17.72 18.63 2.91
N TYR A 405 16.59 17.95 3.05
CA TYR A 405 16.50 16.50 2.85
C TYR A 405 15.47 16.20 1.77
N THR A 406 15.53 14.99 1.22
CA THR A 406 14.46 14.43 0.39
C THR A 406 13.70 13.45 1.26
N TYR A 407 12.41 13.69 1.49
CA TYR A 407 11.51 12.67 1.99
C TYR A 407 11.47 11.54 0.96
N LEU A 408 11.50 10.29 1.43
CA LEU A 408 11.27 9.11 0.61
C LEU A 408 10.32 8.17 1.36
N GLU A 409 9.18 7.88 0.74
CA GLU A 409 8.20 6.91 1.20
C GLU A 409 8.83 5.53 1.40
N GLN A 410 8.51 4.84 2.49
CA GLN A 410 8.85 3.42 2.63
C GLN A 410 7.81 2.55 1.93
N GLN A 411 8.24 1.42 1.37
CA GLN A 411 7.36 0.48 0.68
C GLN A 411 6.84 -0.53 1.71
N ASP A 412 5.91 -0.08 2.54
CA ASP A 412 5.29 -0.81 3.65
C ASP A 412 3.92 -1.39 3.24
N GLY A 413 3.08 -1.77 4.23
CA GLY A 413 1.71 -2.25 4.01
C GLY A 413 0.87 -1.24 3.25
N THR A 414 0.76 -0.02 3.78
CA THR A 414 0.03 1.09 3.16
C THR A 414 0.40 1.32 1.69
N TRP A 415 1.70 1.28 1.35
CA TRP A 415 2.15 1.38 -0.04
C TRP A 415 1.68 0.18 -0.88
N ARG A 416 1.66 -1.05 -0.34
CA ARG A 416 1.15 -2.23 -1.06
C ARG A 416 -0.35 -2.10 -1.32
N ASP A 417 -1.11 -1.61 -0.34
CA ASP A 417 -2.56 -1.47 -0.42
C ASP A 417 -2.92 -0.56 -1.60
N ARG A 418 -2.23 0.59 -1.72
CA ARG A 418 -2.38 1.54 -2.83
C ARG A 418 -2.24 0.89 -4.22
N TYR A 419 -1.40 -0.12 -4.33
CA TYR A 419 -1.06 -0.76 -5.62
C TYR A 419 -1.64 -2.17 -5.78
N GLY A 420 -2.50 -2.63 -4.85
CA GLY A 420 -3.12 -3.96 -4.89
C GLY A 420 -2.10 -5.09 -4.74
N LEU A 421 -1.14 -4.93 -3.82
CA LEU A 421 -0.04 -5.88 -3.60
C LEU A 421 -0.07 -6.57 -2.22
N ASP A 422 -1.16 -6.44 -1.47
CA ASP A 422 -1.25 -6.88 -0.06
C ASP A 422 -1.14 -8.39 0.06
N ASP A 423 -1.78 -9.09 -0.87
CA ASP A 423 -1.77 -10.54 -0.99
C ASP A 423 -0.57 -11.06 -1.81
N SER A 424 0.36 -10.18 -2.20
CA SER A 424 1.53 -10.56 -3.00
C SER A 424 2.70 -11.03 -2.13
N VAL A 425 3.39 -12.07 -2.60
CA VAL A 425 4.68 -12.47 -2.00
C VAL A 425 5.79 -11.60 -2.59
N ILE A 426 6.45 -10.78 -1.77
CA ILE A 426 7.42 -9.78 -2.21
C ILE A 426 8.82 -10.11 -1.70
N TYR A 427 9.81 -9.89 -2.56
CA TYR A 427 11.23 -10.00 -2.26
C TYR A 427 11.98 -8.73 -2.66
N GLU A 428 12.68 -8.07 -1.73
CA GLU A 428 13.73 -7.10 -2.05
C GLU A 428 14.95 -7.85 -2.59
N VAL A 429 15.39 -7.47 -3.79
CA VAL A 429 16.51 -8.12 -4.47
C VAL A 429 17.80 -7.33 -4.29
N GLY A 430 18.84 -8.05 -3.85
CA GLY A 430 20.20 -7.54 -3.80
C GLY A 430 20.50 -6.61 -2.62
N GLY A 431 20.03 -6.98 -1.43
CA GLY A 431 20.32 -6.30 -0.17
C GLY A 431 21.83 -6.11 0.08
N GLY A 432 22.21 -4.88 0.45
CA GLY A 432 23.59 -4.53 0.74
C GLY A 432 24.56 -4.71 -0.45
N ARG A 433 25.61 -5.53 -0.25
CA ARG A 433 26.67 -5.79 -1.25
C ARG A 433 26.46 -7.09 -2.04
N VAL A 434 25.29 -7.71 -1.91
CA VAL A 434 25.01 -9.01 -2.51
C VAL A 434 24.07 -8.80 -3.70
N PHE A 435 24.31 -9.53 -4.80
CA PHE A 435 23.48 -9.44 -6.00
C PHE A 435 22.53 -10.63 -6.10
N GLY A 436 21.29 -10.36 -6.48
CA GLY A 436 20.28 -11.35 -6.88
C GLY A 436 20.16 -11.38 -8.40
N LEU A 437 20.80 -12.36 -9.03
CA LEU A 437 20.89 -12.52 -10.49
C LEU A 437 19.89 -13.52 -11.07
N LEU A 438 19.05 -14.12 -10.22
CA LEU A 438 18.21 -15.28 -10.51
C LEU A 438 19.01 -16.43 -11.16
N ALA A 439 20.26 -16.62 -10.72
CA ALA A 439 21.14 -17.62 -11.30
C ALA A 439 20.68 -19.04 -10.95
N ALA A 440 20.86 -20.01 -11.84
CA ALA A 440 20.42 -21.40 -11.61
C ALA A 440 20.88 -21.99 -10.26
N GLY A 441 22.09 -21.63 -9.81
CA GLY A 441 22.64 -22.07 -8.52
C GLY A 441 21.93 -21.50 -7.29
N ASP A 442 21.26 -20.35 -7.41
CA ASP A 442 20.55 -19.70 -6.31
C ASP A 442 19.40 -20.60 -5.81
N ALA A 443 18.74 -21.34 -6.70
CA ALA A 443 17.66 -22.28 -6.34
C ALA A 443 18.12 -23.45 -5.44
N ASN A 444 19.43 -23.65 -5.28
CA ASN A 444 20.02 -24.70 -4.46
C ASN A 444 20.63 -24.18 -3.14
N LEU A 445 20.58 -22.86 -2.91
CA LEU A 445 21.06 -22.27 -1.65
C LEU A 445 20.18 -22.69 -0.47
N SER A 446 20.77 -22.70 0.73
CA SER A 446 19.97 -22.77 1.96
C SER A 446 18.99 -21.60 2.03
N GLN A 447 17.91 -21.72 2.81
CA GLN A 447 16.93 -20.64 2.96
C GLN A 447 17.58 -19.33 3.44
N THR A 448 18.41 -19.38 4.49
CA THR A 448 19.14 -18.21 4.99
C THR A 448 20.04 -17.58 3.93
N SER A 449 20.77 -18.39 3.16
CA SER A 449 21.65 -17.88 2.10
C SER A 449 20.87 -17.31 0.89
N LEU A 450 19.71 -17.89 0.56
CA LEU A 450 18.82 -17.37 -0.48
C LEU A 450 18.26 -16.01 -0.05
N ARG A 451 17.79 -15.89 1.20
CA ARG A 451 17.23 -14.65 1.76
C ARG A 451 18.24 -13.52 1.91
N THR A 452 19.54 -13.81 1.92
CA THR A 452 20.57 -12.76 1.81
C THR A 452 20.62 -12.11 0.41
N LYS A 453 20.13 -12.80 -0.63
CA LYS A 453 20.08 -12.30 -2.01
C LYS A 453 18.69 -11.76 -2.39
N TYR A 454 17.65 -12.39 -1.84
CA TYR A 454 16.24 -12.11 -2.10
C TYR A 454 15.54 -12.04 -0.74
N GLU A 455 15.62 -10.89 -0.09
CA GLU A 455 15.04 -10.66 1.23
C GLU A 455 13.51 -10.69 1.09
N LYS A 456 12.86 -11.66 1.73
CA LYS A 456 11.41 -11.81 1.64
C LYS A 456 10.78 -10.80 2.60
N GLU A 457 9.93 -9.93 2.11
CA GLU A 457 9.35 -8.80 2.87
C GLU A 457 7.89 -9.06 3.29
N THR A 458 7.21 -10.01 2.65
CA THR A 458 5.85 -10.41 3.01
C THR A 458 5.77 -11.91 3.19
N PHE A 459 4.88 -12.38 4.07
CA PHE A 459 4.70 -13.81 4.35
C PHE A 459 6.04 -14.51 4.70
N GLU A 460 6.84 -13.86 5.54
CA GLU A 460 8.20 -14.31 5.93
C GLU A 460 8.21 -15.71 6.57
N TYR A 461 7.10 -16.06 7.24
CA TYR A 461 6.86 -17.37 7.83
C TYR A 461 6.74 -18.51 6.80
N GLN A 462 6.41 -18.21 5.54
CA GLN A 462 6.33 -19.22 4.48
C GLN A 462 7.71 -19.48 3.85
N ASN A 463 7.89 -20.68 3.29
CA ASN A 463 9.12 -21.02 2.56
C ASN A 463 9.27 -20.26 1.21
N ASP A 464 10.39 -20.46 0.52
CA ASP A 464 10.72 -19.76 -0.73
C ASP A 464 10.61 -20.65 -1.98
N ASP A 465 9.75 -21.69 -1.95
CA ASP A 465 9.64 -22.68 -3.03
C ASP A 465 9.20 -22.06 -4.36
N ALA A 466 8.31 -21.07 -4.32
CA ALA A 466 7.87 -20.34 -5.52
C ALA A 466 9.03 -19.60 -6.21
N LEU A 467 9.87 -18.90 -5.43
CA LEU A 467 11.06 -18.21 -5.97
C LEU A 467 12.05 -19.23 -6.57
N ARG A 468 12.24 -20.38 -5.91
CA ARG A 468 13.10 -21.45 -6.46
C ARG A 468 12.53 -22.01 -7.76
N ALA A 469 11.21 -22.16 -7.87
CA ALA A 469 10.55 -22.60 -9.08
C ALA A 469 10.70 -21.60 -10.22
N LEU A 470 10.56 -20.29 -9.95
CA LEU A 470 10.87 -19.22 -10.91
C LEU A 470 12.29 -19.39 -11.45
N ILE A 471 13.29 -19.42 -10.55
CA ILE A 471 14.71 -19.51 -10.91
C ILE A 471 14.97 -20.77 -11.76
N ARG A 472 14.51 -21.95 -11.35
CA ARG A 472 14.73 -23.18 -12.13
C ARG A 472 14.09 -23.09 -13.51
N THR A 473 12.86 -22.56 -13.59
CA THR A 473 12.10 -22.52 -14.84
C THR A 473 12.73 -21.56 -15.84
N THR A 474 13.04 -20.32 -15.44
CA THR A 474 13.64 -19.32 -16.33
C THR A 474 15.05 -19.70 -16.79
N ASN A 475 15.78 -20.52 -16.02
CA ASN A 475 17.09 -21.04 -16.43
C ASN A 475 17.02 -22.31 -17.30
N SER A 476 15.86 -22.97 -17.41
CA SER A 476 15.69 -24.23 -18.13
C SER A 476 14.96 -24.10 -19.48
N LEU A 477 14.03 -23.15 -19.57
CA LEU A 477 13.27 -22.90 -20.79
C LEU A 477 13.99 -21.93 -21.73
N SER A 478 13.69 -22.01 -23.02
CA SER A 478 14.16 -21.04 -24.02
C SER A 478 13.21 -20.94 -25.22
N GLY A 479 13.40 -19.91 -26.06
CA GLY A 479 12.60 -19.69 -27.28
C GLY A 479 11.09 -19.66 -27.02
N THR A 480 10.31 -20.33 -27.86
CA THR A 480 8.84 -20.36 -27.76
C THR A 480 8.34 -20.95 -26.44
N SER A 481 9.03 -21.95 -25.89
CA SER A 481 8.61 -22.56 -24.60
C SER A 481 8.69 -21.56 -23.45
N LEU A 482 9.78 -20.78 -23.38
CA LEU A 482 9.96 -19.73 -22.38
C LEU A 482 8.96 -18.59 -22.59
N ARG A 483 8.72 -18.18 -23.84
CA ARG A 483 7.73 -17.15 -24.17
C ARG A 483 6.31 -17.52 -23.74
N ASN A 484 5.91 -18.77 -23.98
CA ASN A 484 4.59 -19.26 -23.55
C ASN A 484 4.49 -19.28 -22.02
N TRP A 485 5.56 -19.71 -21.34
CA TRP A 485 5.61 -19.67 -19.89
C TRP A 485 5.53 -18.23 -19.35
N ILE A 486 6.30 -17.30 -19.90
CA ILE A 486 6.24 -15.86 -19.55
C ILE A 486 4.83 -15.33 -19.73
N SER A 487 4.19 -15.60 -20.88
CA SER A 487 2.84 -15.11 -21.17
C SER A 487 1.79 -15.59 -20.15
N ALA A 488 2.01 -16.76 -19.54
CA ALA A 488 1.09 -17.34 -18.58
C ALA A 488 1.44 -17.03 -17.10
N ASN A 489 2.72 -16.81 -16.77
CA ASN A 489 3.21 -16.79 -15.38
C ASN A 489 3.93 -15.49 -15.01
N VAL A 490 4.03 -14.52 -15.92
CA VAL A 490 4.68 -13.23 -15.67
C VAL A 490 3.66 -12.13 -15.92
N ASN A 491 3.62 -11.16 -15.02
CA ASN A 491 2.99 -9.87 -15.27
C ASN A 491 3.86 -9.11 -16.29
N VAL A 492 3.64 -9.44 -17.57
CA VAL A 492 4.39 -8.87 -18.70
C VAL A 492 4.32 -7.34 -18.73
N PRO A 493 3.17 -6.68 -18.50
CA PRO A 493 3.11 -5.23 -18.36
C PRO A 493 4.10 -4.68 -17.34
N SER A 494 4.13 -5.23 -16.12
CA SER A 494 5.04 -4.81 -15.05
C SER A 494 6.52 -4.91 -15.48
N VAL A 495 6.93 -6.01 -16.11
CA VAL A 495 8.33 -6.20 -16.55
C VAL A 495 8.68 -5.26 -17.71
N VAL A 496 7.79 -5.10 -18.69
CA VAL A 496 7.98 -4.17 -19.82
C VAL A 496 8.12 -2.73 -19.32
N ASN A 497 7.27 -2.33 -18.37
CA ASN A 497 7.30 -0.98 -17.81
C ASN A 497 8.58 -0.72 -17.04
N ALA A 498 8.97 -1.64 -16.15
CA ALA A 498 10.20 -1.53 -15.37
C ALA A 498 11.44 -1.40 -16.27
N LEU A 499 11.53 -2.22 -17.32
CA LEU A 499 12.63 -2.16 -18.29
C LEU A 499 12.67 -0.83 -19.03
N ALA A 500 11.53 -0.37 -19.53
CA ALA A 500 11.46 0.85 -20.31
C ALA A 500 11.71 2.11 -19.46
N ALA A 501 11.02 2.26 -18.33
CA ALA A 501 11.16 3.41 -17.44
C ALA A 501 12.61 3.54 -16.93
N SER A 502 13.23 2.41 -16.56
CA SER A 502 14.62 2.40 -16.10
C SER A 502 15.63 2.77 -17.19
N VAL A 503 15.34 2.48 -18.47
CA VAL A 503 16.16 2.99 -19.60
C VAL A 503 16.00 4.50 -19.76
N VAL A 504 14.77 5.00 -19.64
CA VAL A 504 14.47 6.44 -19.78
C VAL A 504 15.19 7.25 -18.72
N ILE A 505 15.13 6.87 -17.44
CA ILE A 505 15.85 7.54 -16.35
C ILE A 505 17.31 7.11 -16.21
N GLN A 506 17.75 6.15 -17.02
CA GLN A 506 19.07 5.51 -16.98
C GLN A 506 19.46 5.09 -15.56
N HIS A 507 18.68 4.17 -14.99
CA HIS A 507 18.98 3.58 -13.69
C HIS A 507 20.20 2.66 -13.82
N GLN A 508 21.31 3.01 -13.15
CA GLN A 508 22.60 2.35 -13.37
C GLN A 508 22.90 1.19 -12.41
N ASP A 509 22.01 0.87 -11.47
CA ASP A 509 22.27 -0.16 -10.44
C ASP A 509 21.07 -1.08 -10.22
N TRP A 510 20.24 -1.28 -11.25
CA TRP A 510 19.04 -2.11 -11.17
C TRP A 510 19.15 -3.41 -11.98
N GLY A 511 18.30 -4.39 -11.65
CA GLY A 511 18.21 -5.69 -12.34
C GLY A 511 19.12 -6.79 -11.78
N HIS A 512 20.11 -6.43 -10.97
CA HIS A 512 20.89 -7.35 -10.11
C HIS A 512 20.77 -7.00 -8.62
N LYS A 513 20.28 -5.80 -8.32
CA LYS A 513 19.87 -5.29 -7.01
C LYS A 513 18.90 -4.13 -7.19
N ASN A 514 18.39 -3.53 -6.11
CA ASN A 514 17.56 -2.32 -6.15
C ASN A 514 16.27 -2.51 -6.97
N TYR A 515 15.63 -3.65 -6.78
CA TYR A 515 14.27 -3.90 -7.26
C TYR A 515 13.58 -4.91 -6.36
N ARG A 516 12.26 -4.91 -6.39
CA ARG A 516 11.42 -5.95 -5.79
C ARG A 516 10.94 -6.92 -6.84
N LEU A 517 10.96 -8.21 -6.52
CA LEU A 517 10.21 -9.24 -7.23
C LEU A 517 8.93 -9.52 -6.44
N TYR A 518 7.80 -9.59 -7.12
CA TYR A 518 6.56 -9.98 -6.48
C TYR A 518 5.90 -11.14 -7.23
N LEU A 519 5.21 -12.00 -6.49
CA LEU A 519 4.26 -12.97 -7.01
C LEU A 519 2.87 -12.49 -6.61
N ASP A 520 2.07 -12.07 -7.59
CA ASP A 520 0.72 -11.56 -7.34
C ASP A 520 -0.25 -12.68 -6.92
N GLU A 521 -1.40 -12.28 -6.37
CA GLU A 521 -2.47 -13.18 -5.91
C GLU A 521 -3.00 -14.10 -7.04
N HIS A 522 -2.86 -13.68 -8.30
CA HIS A 522 -3.27 -14.45 -9.47
C HIS A 522 -2.20 -15.46 -9.94
N GLY A 523 -1.04 -15.52 -9.27
CA GLY A 523 0.03 -16.47 -9.52
C GLY A 523 1.06 -16.03 -10.56
N ARG A 524 1.22 -14.73 -10.82
CA ARG A 524 2.16 -14.18 -11.81
C ARG A 524 3.30 -13.40 -11.17
N TRP A 525 4.50 -13.58 -11.72
CA TRP A 525 5.69 -12.83 -11.29
C TRP A 525 5.78 -11.46 -11.94
N GLY A 526 6.05 -10.42 -11.16
CA GLY A 526 6.35 -9.08 -11.65
C GLY A 526 7.55 -8.45 -10.96
N THR A 527 7.83 -7.18 -11.27
CA THR A 527 9.01 -6.46 -10.77
C THR A 527 8.77 -4.95 -10.61
N ILE A 528 9.47 -4.36 -9.64
CA ILE A 528 9.36 -2.93 -9.29
C ILE A 528 10.77 -2.40 -8.97
N PRO A 529 11.38 -1.55 -9.81
CA PRO A 529 12.67 -0.93 -9.51
C PRO A 529 12.58 0.04 -8.32
N SER A 530 13.65 0.16 -7.54
CA SER A 530 13.74 0.99 -6.33
C SER A 530 15.11 1.68 -6.22
N ASP A 531 15.30 2.57 -5.24
CA ASP A 531 16.59 3.25 -4.96
C ASP A 531 17.15 4.08 -6.13
N TYR A 532 16.50 5.22 -6.39
CA TYR A 532 16.78 6.10 -7.52
C TYR A 532 17.91 7.12 -7.27
N ASP A 533 19.00 6.72 -6.62
CA ASP A 533 20.14 7.61 -6.36
C ASP A 533 21.20 7.61 -7.48
N LEU A 534 21.23 6.54 -8.29
CA LEU A 534 22.10 6.32 -9.45
C LEU A 534 21.31 6.39 -10.78
N VAL A 535 20.71 7.55 -11.01
CA VAL A 535 19.84 7.86 -12.16
C VAL A 535 20.24 9.21 -12.78
N LEU A 536 19.64 9.56 -13.92
CA LEU A 536 19.80 10.86 -14.58
C LEU A 536 21.27 11.26 -14.77
N GLY A 537 22.02 10.29 -15.29
CA GLY A 537 23.43 10.39 -15.64
C GLY A 537 24.43 10.23 -14.50
N ARG A 538 23.97 9.91 -13.29
CA ARG A 538 24.83 9.63 -12.14
C ARG A 538 25.18 8.14 -12.05
N ARG A 539 26.40 7.81 -11.61
CA ARG A 539 26.86 6.42 -11.44
C ARG A 539 27.85 6.24 -10.29
N TRP A 540 27.99 5.00 -9.83
CA TRP A 540 29.09 4.59 -8.97
C TRP A 540 30.39 4.44 -9.78
N SER A 541 31.53 4.82 -9.20
CA SER A 541 32.85 4.60 -9.79
C SER A 541 33.73 3.76 -8.87
N ASN A 542 34.08 2.54 -9.31
CA ASN A 542 35.03 1.69 -8.60
C ASN A 542 36.43 2.30 -8.52
N THR A 543 36.83 3.08 -9.54
CA THR A 543 38.12 3.78 -9.56
C THR A 543 38.17 4.89 -8.52
N LEU A 544 37.06 5.63 -8.35
CA LEU A 544 36.97 6.69 -7.35
C LEU A 544 36.60 6.15 -5.95
N GLY A 545 36.09 4.92 -5.87
CA GLY A 545 35.53 4.36 -4.64
C GLY A 545 34.34 5.17 -4.09
N ALA A 546 33.67 5.93 -4.95
CA ALA A 546 32.69 6.93 -4.57
C ALA A 546 31.71 7.24 -5.72
N LEU A 547 30.71 8.07 -5.43
CA LEU A 547 29.76 8.58 -6.42
C LEU A 547 30.49 9.54 -7.37
N ASP A 548 30.42 9.23 -8.67
CA ASP A 548 31.03 10.03 -9.72
C ASP A 548 30.26 11.33 -9.90
N SER A 549 30.97 12.45 -9.94
CA SER A 549 30.37 13.78 -10.15
C SER A 549 30.15 14.10 -11.62
N THR A 550 30.70 13.30 -12.52
CA THR A 550 30.52 13.45 -13.96
C THR A 550 29.15 12.90 -14.37
N VAL A 551 28.45 13.63 -15.23
CA VAL A 551 27.16 13.22 -15.77
C VAL A 551 27.38 12.47 -17.09
N TYR A 552 26.81 11.28 -17.21
CA TYR A 552 27.01 10.39 -18.36
C TYR A 552 25.69 10.03 -19.04
N VAL A 553 25.78 9.78 -20.35
CA VAL A 553 24.76 9.07 -21.12
C VAL A 553 25.33 7.73 -21.58
N GLY A 554 24.56 6.66 -21.43
CA GLY A 554 25.06 5.30 -21.64
C GLY A 554 25.51 4.61 -20.34
N GLY A 555 25.63 3.29 -20.37
CA GLY A 555 26.19 2.52 -19.26
C GLY A 555 26.02 1.01 -19.38
N SER A 556 26.60 0.29 -18.43
CA SER A 556 26.60 -1.19 -18.42
C SER A 556 25.25 -1.81 -18.07
N PHE A 557 24.30 -1.02 -17.54
CA PHE A 557 23.04 -1.50 -16.97
C PHE A 557 21.78 -1.01 -17.72
N GLU A 558 21.94 -0.49 -18.94
CA GLU A 558 20.80 -0.13 -19.80
C GLU A 558 20.00 -1.35 -20.29
N GLN A 559 20.54 -2.55 -20.09
CA GLN A 559 19.92 -3.82 -20.42
C GLN A 559 20.20 -4.75 -19.26
N PRO A 560 19.45 -4.66 -18.14
CA PRO A 560 19.65 -5.59 -17.04
C PRO A 560 19.59 -7.03 -17.55
N GLY A 561 20.62 -7.79 -17.18
CA GLY A 561 20.72 -9.20 -17.52
C GLY A 561 19.89 -10.06 -16.58
N GLY A 562 20.01 -11.37 -16.72
CA GLY A 562 19.35 -12.33 -15.84
C GLY A 562 18.22 -13.07 -16.56
N PRO A 563 17.89 -14.30 -16.12
CA PRO A 563 16.97 -15.18 -16.83
C PRO A 563 15.55 -14.65 -17.03
N LEU A 564 15.06 -13.76 -16.14
CA LEU A 564 13.74 -13.14 -16.28
C LEU A 564 13.72 -11.98 -17.29
N PHE A 565 14.76 -11.14 -17.30
CA PHE A 565 14.80 -9.91 -18.11
C PHE A 565 15.37 -10.12 -19.51
N ALA A 566 16.35 -11.02 -19.67
CA ALA A 566 17.00 -11.27 -20.96
C ALA A 566 16.03 -11.58 -22.11
N PRO A 567 14.95 -12.36 -21.94
CA PRO A 567 13.97 -12.60 -22.99
C PRO A 567 13.36 -11.32 -23.55
N PHE A 568 13.10 -10.32 -22.71
CA PHE A 568 12.53 -9.04 -23.14
C PHE A 568 13.49 -8.18 -23.98
N TRP A 569 14.78 -8.50 -24.02
CA TRP A 569 15.75 -7.81 -24.88
C TRP A 569 16.02 -8.55 -26.18
N PHE A 570 16.06 -9.88 -26.13
CA PHE A 570 16.60 -10.71 -27.21
C PHE A 570 15.54 -11.52 -27.95
N ASP A 571 14.37 -11.73 -27.35
CA ASP A 571 13.27 -12.39 -28.03
C ASP A 571 12.65 -11.44 -29.09
N PRO A 572 12.43 -11.89 -30.34
CA PRO A 572 11.94 -11.02 -31.41
C PRO A 572 10.56 -10.39 -31.19
N LEU A 573 9.69 -10.98 -30.37
CA LEU A 573 8.37 -10.40 -30.08
C LEU A 573 8.38 -9.63 -28.76
N LEU A 574 8.96 -10.18 -27.69
CA LEU A 574 8.97 -9.48 -26.39
C LEU A 574 9.78 -8.18 -26.46
N SER A 575 10.86 -8.15 -27.24
CA SER A 575 11.66 -6.93 -27.40
C SER A 575 10.94 -5.80 -28.11
N GLN A 576 9.94 -6.09 -28.94
CA GLN A 576 9.11 -5.03 -29.54
C GLN A 576 8.28 -4.29 -28.49
N LEU A 577 7.81 -5.00 -27.45
CA LEU A 577 7.05 -4.40 -26.35
C LEU A 577 7.88 -3.34 -25.63
N VAL A 578 9.10 -3.71 -25.23
CA VAL A 578 10.03 -2.80 -24.54
C VAL A 578 10.45 -1.65 -25.45
N ARG A 579 10.74 -1.92 -26.73
CA ARG A 579 11.13 -0.89 -27.71
C ARG A 579 10.05 0.18 -27.90
N ARG A 580 8.78 -0.24 -27.96
CA ARG A 580 7.64 0.68 -28.03
C ARG A 580 7.50 1.44 -26.72
N ARG A 581 7.51 0.78 -25.56
CA ARG A 581 7.38 1.47 -24.27
C ARG A 581 8.49 2.49 -24.01
N ILE A 582 9.75 2.18 -24.36
CA ILE A 582 10.87 3.14 -24.26
C ILE A 582 10.59 4.38 -25.11
N ARG A 583 10.06 4.20 -26.33
CA ARG A 583 9.74 5.30 -27.22
C ARG A 583 8.75 6.25 -26.57
N GLU A 584 7.62 5.70 -26.14
CA GLU A 584 6.52 6.48 -25.56
C GLU A 584 6.95 7.20 -24.28
N LEU A 585 7.59 6.50 -23.35
CA LEU A 585 8.08 7.12 -22.11
C LEU A 585 9.16 8.18 -22.35
N THR A 586 9.99 8.04 -23.38
CA THR A 586 10.98 9.08 -23.71
C THR A 586 10.31 10.36 -24.21
N GLU A 587 9.30 10.23 -25.08
CA GLU A 587 8.56 11.38 -25.60
C GLU A 587 7.70 12.05 -24.51
N GLN A 588 7.16 11.27 -23.56
CA GLN A 588 6.32 11.76 -22.48
C GLN A 588 7.12 12.37 -21.32
N LEU A 589 8.18 11.68 -20.87
CA LEU A 589 8.83 11.99 -19.59
C LEU A 589 10.21 12.64 -19.76
N LEU A 590 10.86 12.49 -20.91
CA LEU A 590 12.21 12.99 -21.15
C LEU A 590 12.26 14.14 -22.15
N ASP A 591 11.10 14.70 -22.52
CA ASP A 591 11.02 15.90 -23.34
C ASP A 591 11.81 17.07 -22.68
N PRO A 592 12.83 17.63 -23.35
CA PRO A 592 13.70 18.62 -22.74
C PRO A 592 12.98 19.89 -22.28
N THR A 593 11.89 20.29 -22.92
CA THR A 593 11.12 21.49 -22.53
C THR A 593 10.37 21.26 -21.22
N THR A 594 9.68 20.14 -21.13
CA THR A 594 8.90 19.75 -19.93
C THR A 594 9.82 19.54 -18.73
N VAL A 595 10.90 18.78 -18.91
CA VAL A 595 11.86 18.52 -17.82
C VAL A 595 12.59 19.80 -17.40
N ALA A 596 12.92 20.71 -18.32
CA ALA A 596 13.52 22.00 -17.97
C ALA A 596 12.59 22.84 -17.09
N ALA A 597 11.28 22.87 -17.38
CA ALA A 597 10.31 23.58 -16.58
C ALA A 597 10.23 23.00 -15.16
N ARG A 598 10.22 21.67 -15.01
CA ARG A 598 10.21 21.01 -13.71
C ARG A 598 11.49 21.24 -12.92
N VAL A 599 12.66 21.17 -13.56
CA VAL A 599 13.97 21.50 -12.92
C VAL A 599 13.99 22.94 -12.42
N ALA A 600 13.48 23.90 -13.20
CA ALA A 600 13.41 25.29 -12.79
C ALA A 600 12.50 25.48 -11.57
N GLN A 601 11.34 24.80 -11.54
CA GLN A 601 10.41 24.83 -10.41
C GLN A 601 11.05 24.25 -9.14
N LEU A 602 11.69 23.08 -9.23
CA LEU A 602 12.34 22.45 -8.09
C LEU A 602 13.53 23.28 -7.57
N ASN A 603 14.35 23.82 -8.46
CA ASN A 603 15.42 24.76 -8.09
C ASN A 603 14.87 25.96 -7.30
N GLU A 604 13.77 26.57 -7.76
CA GLU A 604 13.12 27.67 -7.03
C GLU A 604 12.59 27.24 -5.66
N GLN A 605 12.05 26.03 -5.55
CA GLN A 605 11.53 25.48 -4.29
C GLN A 605 12.65 25.28 -3.26
N VAL A 606 13.80 24.73 -3.67
CA VAL A 606 14.87 24.32 -2.74
C VAL A 606 15.96 25.37 -2.51
N ARG A 607 15.99 26.47 -3.29
CA ARG A 607 17.15 27.40 -3.31
C ARG A 607 17.56 27.92 -1.94
N ALA A 608 16.59 28.32 -1.11
CA ALA A 608 16.85 28.92 0.20
C ALA A 608 17.47 27.89 1.16
N GLU A 609 16.85 26.71 1.27
CA GLU A 609 17.34 25.62 2.11
C GLU A 609 18.65 25.05 1.60
N ALA A 610 18.85 24.94 0.27
CA ALA A 610 20.10 24.45 -0.30
C ALA A 610 21.28 25.40 0.03
N ALA A 611 21.06 26.71 0.05
CA ALA A 611 22.09 27.68 0.45
C ALA A 611 22.50 27.49 1.93
N LEU A 612 21.52 27.32 2.83
CA LEU A 612 21.78 27.02 4.24
C LEU A 612 22.47 25.66 4.41
N ASP A 613 22.05 24.65 3.64
CA ASP A 613 22.62 23.31 3.69
C ASP A 613 24.11 23.32 3.35
N ARG A 614 24.50 24.05 2.29
CA ARG A 614 25.90 24.21 1.87
C ARG A 614 26.75 24.94 2.91
N GLN A 615 26.18 25.85 3.70
CA GLN A 615 26.90 26.51 4.79
C GLN A 615 27.26 25.52 5.91
N ILE A 616 26.42 24.52 6.17
CA ILE A 616 26.62 23.53 7.23
C ILE A 616 27.48 22.36 6.75
N TRP A 617 27.15 21.81 5.58
CA TRP A 617 27.68 20.52 5.11
C TRP A 617 28.70 20.64 3.99
N GLY A 618 28.83 21.83 3.38
CA GLY A 618 29.67 22.06 2.21
C GLY A 618 29.15 21.41 0.93
N THR A 619 29.99 21.40 -0.10
CA THR A 619 29.70 20.78 -1.40
C THR A 619 30.43 19.45 -1.52
N TYR A 620 29.71 18.39 -1.91
CA TYR A 620 30.35 17.10 -2.20
C TYR A 620 31.20 17.19 -3.48
N GLY A 621 32.48 16.81 -3.37
CA GLY A 621 33.41 16.92 -4.49
C GLY A 621 33.72 18.38 -4.84
N ASN A 622 33.67 18.72 -6.12
CA ASN A 622 33.96 20.08 -6.59
C ASN A 622 32.78 21.02 -6.35
N ASP A 623 33.11 22.27 -6.00
CA ASP A 623 32.13 23.32 -5.75
C ASP A 623 31.27 23.62 -7.00
N GLU A 624 29.96 23.70 -6.78
CA GLU A 624 28.96 23.94 -7.81
C GLU A 624 27.62 24.28 -7.14
N SER A 625 26.95 25.33 -7.62
CA SER A 625 25.63 25.71 -7.11
C SER A 625 24.56 24.67 -7.50
N PRO A 626 23.49 24.50 -6.68
CA PRO A 626 22.36 23.65 -7.02
C PRO A 626 21.75 23.97 -8.39
N ASP A 627 21.54 25.25 -8.70
CA ASP A 627 21.02 25.70 -10.00
C ASP A 627 21.92 25.26 -11.16
N SER A 628 23.25 25.42 -11.03
CA SER A 628 24.21 24.97 -12.05
C SER A 628 24.20 23.44 -12.21
N ALA A 629 24.12 22.72 -11.09
CA ALA A 629 24.06 21.26 -11.09
C ALA A 629 22.75 20.73 -11.71
N GLY A 630 21.61 21.39 -11.46
CA GLY A 630 20.32 21.11 -12.09
C GLY A 630 20.36 21.39 -13.60
N ASN A 631 20.92 22.54 -14.01
CA ASN A 631 21.12 22.85 -15.43
C ASN A 631 22.08 21.86 -16.12
N ARG A 632 23.03 21.28 -15.39
CA ARG A 632 23.90 20.22 -15.91
C ARG A 632 23.15 18.91 -16.14
N ILE A 633 22.13 18.59 -15.35
CA ILE A 633 21.23 17.45 -15.65
C ILE A 633 20.61 17.65 -17.03
N MET A 634 20.14 18.86 -17.33
CA MET A 634 19.56 19.17 -18.63
C MET A 634 20.57 19.06 -19.78
N SER A 635 21.68 19.80 -19.68
CA SER A 635 22.64 19.93 -20.78
C SER A 635 23.47 18.68 -21.05
N SER A 636 23.75 17.89 -20.01
CA SER A 636 24.66 16.74 -20.09
C SER A 636 23.95 15.39 -20.03
N TYR A 637 22.68 15.33 -19.59
CA TYR A 637 21.92 14.09 -19.54
C TYR A 637 20.61 14.16 -20.33
N VAL A 638 19.65 15.02 -19.95
CA VAL A 638 18.28 14.97 -20.53
C VAL A 638 18.31 15.17 -22.04
N THR A 639 18.88 16.28 -22.51
CA THR A 639 18.93 16.56 -23.96
C THR A 639 19.76 15.51 -24.72
N PRO A 640 20.98 15.13 -24.27
CA PRO A 640 21.75 14.10 -24.96
C PRO A 640 21.09 12.71 -24.94
N GLN A 641 20.45 12.31 -23.84
CA GLN A 641 19.76 11.01 -23.72
C GLN A 641 18.50 10.97 -24.59
N PHE A 642 17.68 12.02 -24.57
CA PHE A 642 16.53 12.17 -25.46
C PHE A 642 16.95 12.01 -26.93
N ASN A 643 17.98 12.76 -27.36
CA ASN A 643 18.53 12.67 -28.72
C ASN A 643 19.13 11.30 -29.04
N ARG A 644 19.74 10.62 -28.06
CA ARG A 644 20.31 9.29 -28.27
C ARG A 644 19.22 8.24 -28.45
N ILE A 645 18.18 8.28 -27.61
CA ILE A 645 17.06 7.33 -27.67
C ILE A 645 16.25 7.53 -28.96
N LEU A 646 15.80 8.76 -29.24
CA LEU A 646 14.97 9.05 -30.42
C LEU A 646 15.76 9.17 -31.72
N GLY A 647 17.09 9.31 -31.63
CA GLY A 647 18.00 9.33 -32.78
C GLY A 647 18.65 7.97 -33.00
N THR A 648 19.78 7.72 -32.33
CA THR A 648 20.62 6.53 -32.56
C THR A 648 19.89 5.22 -32.26
N PHE A 649 19.13 5.13 -31.16
CA PHE A 649 18.46 3.87 -30.81
C PHE A 649 17.27 3.60 -31.74
N ALA A 650 16.46 4.61 -32.04
CA ALA A 650 15.40 4.50 -33.04
C ALA A 650 15.96 4.10 -34.42
N GLY A 651 17.03 4.76 -34.89
CA GLY A 651 17.67 4.48 -36.18
C GLY A 651 18.35 3.12 -36.29
N THR A 652 18.68 2.47 -35.17
CA THR A 652 19.25 1.11 -35.13
C THR A 652 18.22 0.04 -34.78
N GLY A 653 16.94 0.40 -34.63
CA GLY A 653 15.86 -0.51 -34.26
C GLY A 653 15.90 -0.98 -32.80
N ARG A 654 16.72 -0.36 -31.94
CA ARG A 654 16.76 -0.60 -30.49
C ARG A 654 15.61 0.03 -29.73
N VAL A 655 14.87 0.94 -30.36
CA VAL A 655 13.65 1.62 -29.90
C VAL A 655 12.72 1.75 -31.10
N ALA A 656 11.40 1.86 -30.88
CA ALA A 656 10.46 2.05 -31.98
C ALA A 656 10.81 3.29 -32.81
N GLY A 657 10.82 3.13 -34.14
CA GLY A 657 11.34 4.13 -35.08
C GLY A 657 10.47 5.39 -35.19
N THR A 658 9.16 5.23 -35.05
CA THR A 658 8.17 6.30 -35.20
C THR A 658 7.34 6.48 -33.93
N PRO A 659 6.87 7.70 -33.62
CA PRO A 659 5.87 7.92 -32.57
C PRO A 659 4.60 7.12 -32.89
N GLN A 660 3.88 6.67 -31.87
CA GLN A 660 2.54 6.13 -32.10
C GLN A 660 1.54 7.26 -32.40
N PRO A 661 0.44 6.99 -33.12
CA PRO A 661 -0.65 7.96 -33.29
C PRO A 661 -1.29 8.32 -31.95
N ALA A 662 -1.73 9.57 -31.79
CA ALA A 662 -2.43 10.02 -30.58
C ALA A 662 -3.67 9.16 -30.25
N VAL A 663 -4.38 8.71 -31.30
CA VAL A 663 -5.46 7.72 -31.19
C VAL A 663 -5.06 6.50 -32.03
N PRO A 664 -4.47 5.45 -31.44
CA PRO A 664 -4.10 4.25 -32.18
C PRO A 664 -5.33 3.42 -32.56
N ALA A 665 -5.20 2.57 -33.57
CA ALA A 665 -6.26 1.67 -34.01
C ALA A 665 -6.39 0.47 -33.06
N VAL A 666 -6.98 0.70 -31.88
CA VAL A 666 -7.33 -0.32 -30.89
C VAL A 666 -8.83 -0.28 -30.62
N ARG A 667 -9.41 -1.38 -30.16
CA ARG A 667 -10.83 -1.44 -29.80
C ARG A 667 -11.10 -2.48 -28.72
N ILE A 668 -12.20 -2.31 -27.99
CA ILE A 668 -12.80 -3.39 -27.22
C ILE A 668 -13.31 -4.43 -28.23
N SER A 669 -12.75 -5.64 -28.17
CA SER A 669 -13.02 -6.70 -29.13
C SER A 669 -13.94 -7.79 -28.60
N SER A 670 -13.97 -7.99 -27.28
CA SER A 670 -14.84 -8.94 -26.59
C SER A 670 -15.13 -8.45 -25.18
N VAL A 671 -16.32 -8.78 -24.68
CA VAL A 671 -16.76 -8.49 -23.30
C VAL A 671 -17.50 -9.71 -22.77
N GLN A 672 -17.10 -10.21 -21.61
CA GLN A 672 -17.75 -11.28 -20.87
C GLN A 672 -18.26 -10.71 -19.55
N ARG A 673 -19.59 -10.65 -19.39
CA ARG A 673 -20.26 -10.01 -18.24
C ARG A 673 -20.61 -10.95 -17.10
N GLN A 674 -20.85 -12.21 -17.43
CA GLN A 674 -21.19 -13.21 -16.41
C GLN A 674 -20.11 -14.27 -16.40
N PRO A 675 -19.61 -14.68 -15.24
CA PRO A 675 -18.70 -15.83 -15.20
C PRO A 675 -19.45 -17.06 -15.73
N VAL A 676 -19.01 -17.57 -16.89
CA VAL A 676 -19.50 -18.84 -17.43
C VAL A 676 -18.42 -19.87 -17.14
N PHE A 677 -18.78 -20.94 -16.42
CA PHE A 677 -17.92 -22.08 -16.04
C PHE A 677 -16.43 -21.93 -16.43
N SER A 678 -15.57 -21.60 -15.46
CA SER A 678 -14.11 -21.43 -15.57
C SER A 678 -13.56 -20.20 -16.31
N VAL A 679 -14.41 -19.30 -16.84
CA VAL A 679 -13.97 -18.04 -17.42
C VAL A 679 -14.52 -16.87 -16.58
N PRO A 680 -13.66 -16.04 -15.97
CA PRO A 680 -14.12 -14.90 -15.17
C PRO A 680 -14.72 -13.81 -16.06
N GLU A 681 -15.41 -12.86 -15.42
CA GLU A 681 -15.77 -11.60 -16.06
C GLU A 681 -14.50 -10.93 -16.63
N HIS A 682 -14.57 -10.45 -17.88
CA HIS A 682 -13.42 -9.84 -18.52
C HIS A 682 -13.76 -8.95 -19.73
N VAL A 683 -12.83 -8.06 -20.06
CA VAL A 683 -12.81 -7.26 -21.29
C VAL A 683 -11.54 -7.57 -22.09
N VAL A 684 -11.68 -7.69 -23.41
CA VAL A 684 -10.56 -7.88 -24.34
C VAL A 684 -10.39 -6.63 -25.20
N ILE A 685 -9.17 -6.11 -25.27
CA ILE A 685 -8.77 -5.02 -26.18
C ILE A 685 -7.89 -5.61 -27.28
N ALA A 686 -8.24 -5.38 -28.55
CA ALA A 686 -7.46 -5.79 -29.70
C ALA A 686 -6.68 -4.62 -30.31
N ASN A 687 -5.45 -4.88 -30.74
CA ASN A 687 -4.68 -3.99 -31.59
C ASN A 687 -4.93 -4.32 -33.07
N ASP A 688 -5.75 -3.51 -33.72
CA ASP A 688 -6.08 -3.62 -35.15
C ASP A 688 -5.10 -2.82 -36.02
N SER A 689 -4.10 -2.16 -35.43
CA SER A 689 -3.06 -1.47 -36.18
C SER A 689 -2.03 -2.45 -36.74
N ASN A 690 -1.31 -2.00 -37.77
CA ASN A 690 -0.19 -2.74 -38.36
C ASN A 690 1.14 -2.54 -37.61
N ASP A 691 1.11 -1.91 -36.43
CA ASP A 691 2.29 -1.59 -35.61
C ASP A 691 2.06 -2.06 -34.17
N THR A 692 3.13 -2.07 -33.37
CA THR A 692 3.06 -2.27 -31.93
C THR A 692 2.49 -1.01 -31.27
N VAL A 693 1.50 -1.14 -30.39
CA VAL A 693 0.80 -0.03 -29.72
C VAL A 693 0.99 -0.11 -28.22
N ASP A 694 1.29 1.02 -27.58
CA ASP A 694 1.27 1.15 -26.12
C ASP A 694 -0.07 1.72 -25.67
N ILE A 695 -0.80 0.96 -24.86
CA ILE A 695 -2.10 1.36 -24.31
C ILE A 695 -2.02 1.64 -22.80
N SER A 696 -0.83 1.82 -22.25
CA SER A 696 -0.62 2.18 -20.84
C SER A 696 -1.38 3.46 -20.49
N GLY A 697 -2.09 3.45 -19.36
CA GLY A 697 -2.88 4.59 -18.87
C GLY A 697 -4.18 4.84 -19.64
N PHE A 698 -4.53 4.01 -20.63
CA PHE A 698 -5.86 4.06 -21.25
C PHE A 698 -6.89 3.67 -20.19
N SER A 699 -8.12 4.15 -20.30
CA SER A 699 -9.18 3.79 -19.37
C SER A 699 -10.39 3.20 -20.08
N ILE A 700 -11.17 2.39 -19.36
CA ILE A 700 -12.50 1.97 -19.80
C ILE A 700 -13.52 2.54 -18.82
N ASP A 701 -14.30 3.51 -19.28
CA ASP A 701 -15.46 4.00 -18.54
C ASP A 701 -16.44 2.85 -18.29
N GLY A 702 -17.01 2.76 -17.10
CA GLY A 702 -17.99 1.74 -16.70
C GLY A 702 -17.47 0.76 -15.65
N ILE A 703 -16.22 0.29 -15.81
CA ILE A 703 -15.62 -0.76 -14.96
C ILE A 703 -14.43 -0.30 -14.10
N ASP A 704 -14.22 1.02 -14.02
CA ASP A 704 -13.11 1.65 -13.28
C ASP A 704 -11.72 1.06 -13.60
N LEU A 705 -11.50 0.69 -14.87
CA LEU A 705 -10.22 0.16 -15.33
C LEU A 705 -9.34 1.31 -15.84
N VAL A 706 -8.16 1.46 -15.24
CA VAL A 706 -7.00 2.13 -15.83
C VAL A 706 -5.98 1.07 -16.23
N VAL A 707 -5.64 1.02 -17.51
CA VAL A 707 -4.72 0.04 -18.07
C VAL A 707 -3.33 0.22 -17.44
N PRO A 708 -2.76 -0.83 -16.81
CA PRO A 708 -1.46 -0.76 -16.14
C PRO A 708 -0.34 -0.32 -17.08
N GLY A 709 0.65 0.37 -16.51
CA GLY A 709 1.86 0.77 -17.21
C GLY A 709 2.60 -0.42 -17.81
N GLY A 710 3.12 -0.25 -19.03
CA GLY A 710 3.82 -1.28 -19.81
C GLY A 710 2.91 -2.24 -20.57
N THR A 711 1.59 -2.00 -20.60
CA THR A 711 0.68 -2.77 -21.44
C THR A 711 0.85 -2.40 -22.90
N VAL A 712 1.65 -3.19 -23.61
CA VAL A 712 1.99 -2.99 -25.02
C VAL A 712 1.52 -4.20 -25.84
N LEU A 713 0.91 -3.93 -27.00
CA LEU A 713 0.34 -4.92 -27.89
C LEU A 713 1.08 -4.93 -29.22
N LEU A 714 1.51 -6.11 -29.67
CA LEU A 714 1.96 -6.29 -31.05
C LEU A 714 0.81 -6.13 -32.04
N ALA A 715 1.11 -5.90 -33.31
CA ALA A 715 0.11 -5.85 -34.38
C ALA A 715 -0.73 -7.14 -34.39
N GLY A 716 -2.06 -7.01 -34.35
CA GLY A 716 -3.01 -8.14 -34.31
C GLY A 716 -3.10 -8.86 -32.96
N GLN A 717 -2.35 -8.44 -31.94
CA GLN A 717 -2.43 -9.02 -30.60
C GLN A 717 -3.62 -8.43 -29.83
N SER A 718 -4.16 -9.21 -28.89
CA SER A 718 -5.13 -8.73 -27.91
C SER A 718 -4.60 -8.84 -26.49
N VAL A 719 -5.10 -8.00 -25.60
CA VAL A 719 -4.94 -8.10 -24.15
C VAL A 719 -6.30 -8.34 -23.51
N VAL A 720 -6.32 -9.12 -22.44
CA VAL A 720 -7.49 -9.31 -21.60
C VAL A 720 -7.27 -8.66 -20.22
N PHE A 721 -8.34 -8.11 -19.65
CA PHE A 721 -8.42 -7.67 -18.26
C PHE A 721 -9.59 -8.41 -17.62
N ALA A 722 -9.38 -9.02 -16.46
CA ALA A 722 -10.40 -9.78 -15.76
C ALA A 722 -10.87 -9.05 -14.49
N SER A 723 -12.05 -9.37 -13.97
CA SER A 723 -12.46 -8.89 -12.64
C SER A 723 -11.43 -9.32 -11.58
N ALA A 724 -11.19 -8.45 -10.59
CA ALA A 724 -10.29 -8.70 -9.46
C ALA A 724 -10.72 -9.93 -8.64
N GLU A 725 -12.01 -10.28 -8.64
CA GLU A 725 -12.50 -11.49 -7.97
C GLU A 725 -12.10 -12.79 -8.67
N ALA A 726 -11.46 -12.70 -9.84
CA ALA A 726 -10.92 -13.86 -10.51
C ALA A 726 -9.80 -14.48 -9.65
N GLY A 727 -9.87 -15.79 -9.43
CA GLY A 727 -8.80 -16.53 -8.78
C GLY A 727 -7.51 -16.57 -9.62
N SER A 728 -6.81 -17.71 -9.64
CA SER A 728 -5.61 -17.80 -10.47
C SER A 728 -5.93 -17.60 -11.96
N LEU A 729 -5.20 -16.68 -12.59
CA LEU A 729 -5.31 -16.37 -14.01
C LEU A 729 -4.25 -17.10 -14.87
N VAL A 730 -3.38 -17.88 -14.24
CA VAL A 730 -2.29 -18.60 -14.93
C VAL A 730 -2.86 -19.57 -15.96
N GLY A 731 -2.61 -19.29 -17.23
CA GLY A 731 -3.09 -20.12 -18.34
C GLY A 731 -4.58 -20.02 -18.63
N ALA A 732 -5.32 -19.12 -17.96
CA ALA A 732 -6.75 -18.92 -18.18
C ALA A 732 -7.07 -18.40 -19.60
N PHE A 733 -6.15 -17.60 -20.18
CA PHE A 733 -6.32 -16.97 -21.47
C PHE A 733 -5.18 -17.31 -22.42
N SER A 734 -5.38 -18.30 -23.29
CA SER A 734 -4.37 -18.68 -24.30
C SER A 734 -4.36 -17.76 -25.53
N CYS A 735 -5.37 -16.90 -25.67
CA CYS A 735 -5.60 -16.09 -26.87
C CYS A 735 -4.81 -14.77 -26.90
N CYS A 736 -4.38 -14.34 -25.73
CA CYS A 736 -4.24 -12.92 -25.43
C CYS A 736 -3.21 -12.69 -24.32
N LEU A 737 -2.62 -11.50 -24.31
CA LEU A 737 -1.80 -11.04 -23.19
C LEU A 737 -2.69 -10.86 -21.95
N MET A 738 -2.23 -11.27 -20.78
CA MET A 738 -2.90 -10.95 -19.52
C MET A 738 -2.47 -9.56 -19.05
N GLY A 739 -3.36 -8.57 -19.16
CA GLY A 739 -3.07 -7.16 -18.87
C GLY A 739 -3.14 -6.80 -17.38
N GLY A 740 -4.00 -7.47 -16.63
CA GLY A 740 -4.25 -7.16 -15.22
C GLY A 740 -5.70 -7.45 -14.84
N THR A 741 -6.12 -6.85 -13.73
CA THR A 741 -7.49 -6.93 -13.22
C THR A 741 -8.12 -5.55 -13.08
N TYR A 742 -9.44 -5.52 -12.89
CA TYR A 742 -10.21 -4.31 -12.55
C TYR A 742 -11.19 -4.62 -11.40
N SER A 743 -11.50 -3.61 -10.58
CA SER A 743 -12.34 -3.75 -9.38
C SER A 743 -13.81 -3.44 -9.61
N GLY A 744 -14.17 -2.81 -10.73
CA GLY A 744 -15.57 -2.66 -11.11
C GLY A 744 -16.21 -3.98 -11.56
N ASP A 745 -17.53 -3.98 -11.67
CA ASP A 745 -18.30 -5.07 -12.29
C ASP A 745 -18.92 -4.56 -13.58
N ILE A 746 -19.09 -5.43 -14.58
CA ILE A 746 -19.86 -5.10 -15.76
C ILE A 746 -21.34 -5.36 -15.47
N ASP A 747 -22.20 -4.36 -15.61
CA ASP A 747 -23.64 -4.52 -15.28
C ASP A 747 -24.23 -5.75 -16.01
N ASP A 748 -24.83 -6.66 -15.24
CA ASP A 748 -25.54 -7.84 -15.74
C ASP A 748 -26.64 -7.49 -16.76
N LYS A 749 -27.28 -6.33 -16.60
CA LYS A 749 -28.27 -5.76 -17.53
C LYS A 749 -27.63 -5.07 -18.73
N GLY A 750 -26.33 -4.87 -18.64
CA GLY A 750 -25.44 -4.24 -19.58
C GLY A 750 -25.39 -2.72 -19.47
N GLU A 751 -24.28 -2.20 -19.96
CA GLU A 751 -23.82 -0.83 -19.83
C GLU A 751 -22.95 -0.44 -21.03
N VAL A 752 -22.51 0.81 -21.03
CA VAL A 752 -21.85 1.45 -22.17
C VAL A 752 -20.36 1.58 -21.84
N LEU A 753 -19.53 0.68 -22.39
CA LEU A 753 -18.09 0.68 -22.17
C LEU A 753 -17.38 1.53 -23.22
N THR A 754 -16.66 2.56 -22.78
CA THR A 754 -15.90 3.46 -23.67
C THR A 754 -14.41 3.38 -23.35
N LEU A 755 -13.62 2.91 -24.31
CA LEU A 755 -12.16 2.96 -24.23
C LEU A 755 -11.68 4.39 -24.50
N ARG A 756 -10.79 4.91 -23.65
CA ARG A 756 -10.22 6.25 -23.77
C ARG A 756 -8.70 6.24 -23.68
N THR A 757 -8.10 7.18 -24.39
CA THR A 757 -6.70 7.57 -24.20
C THR A 757 -6.53 8.31 -22.86
N PRO A 758 -5.29 8.47 -22.35
CA PRO A 758 -5.04 9.16 -21.08
C PRO A 758 -5.48 10.64 -21.07
N ASP A 759 -5.53 11.30 -22.24
CA ASP A 759 -6.05 12.67 -22.39
C ASP A 759 -7.59 12.73 -22.53
N GLY A 760 -8.26 11.58 -22.42
CA GLY A 760 -9.73 11.45 -22.39
C GLY A 760 -10.40 11.29 -23.76
N ALA A 761 -9.64 11.23 -24.85
CA ALA A 761 -10.21 11.01 -26.18
C ALA A 761 -10.78 9.59 -26.30
N ALA A 762 -12.01 9.48 -26.79
CA ALA A 762 -12.66 8.19 -27.00
C ALA A 762 -12.02 7.45 -28.20
N ILE A 763 -11.81 6.15 -28.05
CA ILE A 763 -11.21 5.28 -29.07
C ILE A 763 -12.26 4.30 -29.58
N GLY A 764 -12.41 4.26 -30.91
CA GLY A 764 -13.32 3.33 -31.58
C GLY A 764 -14.79 3.58 -31.25
N ALA A 765 -15.62 2.56 -31.45
CA ALA A 765 -17.03 2.59 -31.08
C ALA A 765 -17.18 2.13 -29.63
N THR A 766 -18.03 2.84 -28.89
CA THR A 766 -18.50 2.42 -27.57
C THR A 766 -19.22 1.09 -27.66
N VAL A 767 -18.96 0.19 -26.71
CA VAL A 767 -19.59 -1.13 -26.64
C VAL A 767 -20.75 -1.06 -25.67
N ASP A 768 -21.98 -1.07 -26.20
CA ASP A 768 -23.18 -1.25 -25.40
C ASP A 768 -23.37 -2.74 -25.11
N THR A 769 -23.09 -3.14 -23.88
CA THR A 769 -23.24 -4.52 -23.44
C THR A 769 -24.71 -4.86 -23.19
N GLY A 770 -25.60 -3.88 -22.97
CA GLY A 770 -27.03 -4.10 -22.67
C GLY A 770 -27.91 -4.41 -23.87
N ASN A 771 -27.43 -4.11 -25.09
CA ASN A 771 -28.21 -4.39 -26.28
C ASN A 771 -28.23 -5.89 -26.61
N LEU A 772 -29.45 -6.40 -26.76
CA LEU A 772 -29.75 -7.64 -27.47
C LEU A 772 -28.96 -7.67 -28.78
N THR A 773 -28.27 -8.79 -29.07
CA THR A 773 -27.59 -8.98 -30.34
C THR A 773 -28.57 -8.67 -31.48
N PRO A 774 -28.28 -7.71 -32.38
CA PRO A 774 -29.20 -7.33 -33.44
C PRO A 774 -29.61 -8.53 -34.28
N ALA A 775 -30.86 -8.52 -34.76
CA ALA A 775 -31.31 -9.57 -35.67
C ALA A 775 -30.41 -9.61 -36.91
N ASN A 776 -30.05 -10.84 -37.35
CA ASN A 776 -29.19 -11.11 -38.50
C ASN A 776 -27.69 -10.83 -38.33
N THR A 777 -27.18 -10.61 -37.11
CA THR A 777 -25.74 -10.61 -36.85
C THR A 777 -25.15 -12.01 -37.08
N GLN A 778 -23.95 -12.07 -37.68
CA GLN A 778 -23.20 -13.30 -37.91
C GLN A 778 -21.82 -13.19 -37.25
N THR A 779 -21.38 -14.25 -36.60
CA THR A 779 -20.05 -14.38 -36.02
C THR A 779 -19.36 -15.57 -36.67
N GLU A 780 -18.19 -15.34 -37.25
CA GLU A 780 -17.39 -16.42 -37.83
C GLU A 780 -16.71 -17.22 -36.71
N ILE A 781 -16.75 -18.55 -36.82
CA ILE A 781 -16.10 -19.47 -35.89
C ILE A 781 -14.99 -20.17 -36.69
N ALA A 782 -13.74 -20.09 -36.19
CA ALA A 782 -12.58 -20.73 -36.81
C ALA A 782 -12.14 -21.97 -36.02
N GLY A 783 -11.54 -22.94 -36.71
CA GLY A 783 -10.99 -24.15 -36.09
C GLY A 783 -9.89 -24.78 -36.94
N LEU A 784 -9.32 -25.88 -36.44
CA LEU A 784 -8.26 -26.59 -37.15
C LEU A 784 -8.81 -27.23 -38.44
N PRO A 785 -8.11 -27.10 -39.58
CA PRO A 785 -8.59 -27.64 -40.85
C PRO A 785 -8.85 -29.15 -40.79
N ASN A 786 -9.96 -29.60 -41.36
CA ASN A 786 -10.42 -30.99 -41.39
C ASN A 786 -10.72 -31.59 -40.01
N ARG A 787 -11.10 -30.77 -39.02
CA ARG A 787 -11.50 -31.24 -37.68
C ARG A 787 -12.95 -30.90 -37.40
N SER A 788 -13.62 -31.82 -36.71
CA SER A 788 -14.96 -31.56 -36.18
C SER A 788 -14.89 -31.01 -34.76
N ALA A 789 -15.83 -30.14 -34.41
CA ALA A 789 -16.03 -29.66 -33.05
C ALA A 789 -17.51 -29.71 -32.66
N LEU A 790 -17.75 -29.77 -31.36
CA LEU A 790 -19.06 -29.52 -30.77
C LEU A 790 -19.11 -28.04 -30.34
N VAL A 791 -20.08 -27.31 -30.86
CA VAL A 791 -20.34 -25.92 -30.52
C VAL A 791 -21.59 -25.87 -29.66
N SER A 792 -21.43 -25.41 -28.42
CA SER A 792 -22.57 -25.08 -27.57
C SER A 792 -23.16 -23.74 -28.03
N ILE A 793 -24.47 -23.72 -28.24
CA ILE A 793 -25.21 -22.53 -28.67
C ILE A 793 -26.20 -22.21 -27.56
N VAL A 794 -26.09 -21.03 -26.96
CA VAL A 794 -26.98 -20.58 -25.89
C VAL A 794 -27.58 -19.25 -26.28
N ALA A 795 -28.90 -19.14 -26.21
CA ALA A 795 -29.61 -17.86 -26.25
C ALA A 795 -30.06 -17.53 -24.83
N THR A 796 -29.75 -16.33 -24.35
CA THR A 796 -30.19 -15.81 -23.06
C THR A 796 -30.95 -14.50 -23.27
N ALA A 797 -31.83 -14.16 -22.33
CA ALA A 797 -32.53 -12.88 -22.29
C ALA A 797 -33.18 -12.47 -23.62
N THR A 798 -33.79 -13.40 -24.36
CA THR A 798 -34.28 -13.14 -25.73
C THR A 798 -35.28 -11.99 -25.81
N ALA A 799 -35.33 -11.29 -26.95
CA ALA A 799 -36.27 -10.19 -27.18
C ALA A 799 -37.68 -10.66 -27.59
N GLY A 800 -37.80 -11.92 -28.02
CA GLY A 800 -38.99 -12.46 -28.66
C GLY A 800 -38.69 -13.78 -29.38
N PRO A 801 -39.61 -14.24 -30.24
CA PRO A 801 -39.40 -15.41 -31.08
C PRO A 801 -38.22 -15.22 -32.04
N GLY A 802 -37.38 -16.24 -32.20
CA GLY A 802 -36.18 -16.17 -33.02
C GLY A 802 -35.43 -17.50 -33.10
N TYR A 803 -34.26 -17.49 -33.76
CA TYR A 803 -33.41 -18.66 -33.86
C TYR A 803 -31.92 -18.30 -33.91
N LEU A 804 -31.10 -19.24 -33.46
CA LEU A 804 -29.65 -19.28 -33.69
C LEU A 804 -29.33 -20.48 -34.58
N GLN A 805 -28.34 -20.30 -35.44
CA GLN A 805 -27.88 -21.32 -36.38
C GLN A 805 -26.37 -21.22 -36.54
N VAL A 806 -25.74 -22.35 -36.80
CA VAL A 806 -24.34 -22.45 -37.20
C VAL A 806 -24.30 -23.04 -38.60
N LEU A 807 -23.65 -22.32 -39.50
CA LEU A 807 -23.64 -22.63 -40.93
C LEU A 807 -22.23 -22.46 -41.50
N PRO A 808 -21.90 -23.16 -42.61
CA PRO A 808 -20.65 -22.92 -43.34
C PRO A 808 -20.54 -21.47 -43.83
N CYS A 809 -19.32 -20.93 -43.84
CA CYS A 809 -19.07 -19.57 -44.33
C CYS A 809 -19.59 -19.42 -45.77
N GLY A 810 -20.36 -18.35 -46.01
CA GLY A 810 -20.99 -18.06 -47.31
C GLY A 810 -22.35 -18.73 -47.55
N ALA A 811 -22.85 -19.59 -46.65
CA ALA A 811 -24.19 -20.13 -46.76
C ALA A 811 -25.27 -19.09 -46.39
N ALA A 812 -26.46 -19.21 -46.98
CA ALA A 812 -27.58 -18.30 -46.74
C ALA A 812 -28.26 -18.59 -45.38
N PRO A 813 -28.44 -17.58 -44.50
CA PRO A 813 -29.15 -17.73 -43.23
C PRO A 813 -30.62 -18.17 -43.36
N GLY A 814 -31.12 -18.97 -42.40
CA GLY A 814 -32.56 -19.21 -42.21
C GLY A 814 -33.14 -20.46 -42.87
N ALA A 815 -32.30 -21.26 -43.53
CA ALA A 815 -32.71 -22.57 -44.03
C ALA A 815 -32.88 -23.61 -42.92
N SER A 816 -32.16 -23.47 -41.80
CA SER A 816 -32.23 -24.33 -40.63
C SER A 816 -31.93 -23.54 -39.36
N SER A 817 -32.36 -24.08 -38.22
CA SER A 817 -32.09 -23.54 -36.88
C SER A 817 -31.45 -24.62 -36.03
N ASN A 818 -30.40 -24.28 -35.28
CA ASN A 818 -29.86 -25.16 -34.24
C ASN A 818 -30.56 -24.94 -32.90
N LEU A 819 -31.06 -23.73 -32.66
CA LEU A 819 -31.76 -23.35 -31.44
C LEU A 819 -32.87 -22.38 -31.81
N ASN A 820 -34.07 -22.60 -31.26
CA ASN A 820 -35.21 -21.69 -31.41
C ASN A 820 -35.59 -21.10 -30.05
N THR A 821 -36.08 -19.86 -30.10
CA THR A 821 -36.71 -19.18 -28.97
C THR A 821 -38.10 -18.75 -29.39
N ASP A 822 -39.04 -18.80 -28.45
CA ASP A 822 -40.47 -18.66 -28.73
C ASP A 822 -41.08 -17.41 -28.08
N ALA A 823 -40.36 -16.76 -27.16
CA ALA A 823 -40.83 -15.61 -26.42
C ALA A 823 -39.66 -14.77 -25.88
N ALA A 824 -39.96 -13.59 -25.35
CA ALA A 824 -38.97 -12.76 -24.66
C ALA A 824 -38.55 -13.36 -23.31
N GLY A 825 -37.34 -13.06 -22.86
CA GLY A 825 -36.79 -13.47 -21.57
C GLY A 825 -36.43 -14.95 -21.46
N GLN A 826 -36.32 -15.68 -22.57
CA GLN A 826 -35.97 -17.10 -22.54
C GLN A 826 -34.46 -17.30 -22.44
N THR A 827 -34.09 -18.35 -21.70
CA THR A 827 -32.78 -18.99 -21.78
C THR A 827 -32.94 -20.38 -22.38
N ARG A 828 -32.24 -20.64 -23.49
CA ARG A 828 -32.27 -21.88 -24.26
C ARG A 828 -30.83 -22.27 -24.61
N ALA A 829 -30.56 -23.57 -24.67
CA ALA A 829 -29.27 -24.09 -25.07
C ALA A 829 -29.45 -25.26 -26.04
N ALA A 830 -28.52 -25.40 -26.97
CA ALA A 830 -28.45 -26.47 -27.96
C ALA A 830 -26.98 -26.77 -28.31
N LEU A 831 -26.75 -27.84 -29.05
CA LEU A 831 -25.43 -28.22 -29.56
C LEU A 831 -25.47 -28.30 -31.08
N ALA A 832 -24.42 -27.82 -31.72
CA ALA A 832 -24.14 -28.03 -33.13
C ALA A 832 -22.85 -28.80 -33.30
N VAL A 833 -22.81 -29.71 -34.28
CA VAL A 833 -21.58 -30.33 -34.74
C VAL A 833 -21.13 -29.53 -35.96
N VAL A 834 -19.91 -29.02 -35.92
CA VAL A 834 -19.30 -28.28 -37.03
C VAL A 834 -18.07 -28.99 -37.52
N GLN A 835 -17.73 -28.78 -38.79
CA GLN A 835 -16.48 -29.21 -39.39
C GLN A 835 -15.78 -27.97 -39.96
N PHE A 836 -14.54 -27.75 -39.54
CA PHE A 836 -13.71 -26.61 -39.95
C PHE A 836 -12.78 -26.97 -41.09
#